data_AF-A0A051U5S1-F1
#
_entry.id   AF-A0A051U5S1-F1
#
_cell.length_a   1.000
_cell.length_b   1.000
_cell.length_c   1.000
_cell.angle_alpha   90.00
_cell.angle_beta   90.00
_cell.angle_gamma   90.00
#
_symmetry.space_group_name_H-M   'P 1'
#
loop_
_entity.id
_entity.type
_entity.pdbx_description
1 polymer ?
#
loop_
_entity_poly.entity_id
_entity_poly.type
_entity_poly.pdbx_seq_one_letter_code
_entity_poly.pdbx_strand_id
1 'polypeptide(L)'
;MGIAITDDHRELAEVARGFLTSQKVRWAARSLLDATDEPRPGFWQSLVELGWLGLHVEEEYGGSGFGLPELVVVIEELGRAVAPGPFVPTVIASAVIAKDGTAEQKSRLLPGLIDGTVTAGIGLDSQVQVNDGVAEGEAGIVLGAGLAELLVIAAGDDVLVLERGRDGVSVEVPENFDPTRRSGRVRLQNVRVSDGDVLTGARQSALARARTLLAAEAVGGASDCVDAAVDYAKVRQQFGRTIATFQAVKHHCANMLVGAESGIAAVWDAARAASEDSSEDEEQFRLVAAVAAALAFPAYVRNAELNIQVHGGIGFTWEHDAHLHLRRAVVSAALFGGSGAEAPAADVFERTAAGAVRENSLDLPPEAEEMRAGIRADAAEIAGLGKEAQRDKLIETGYVMPHWPKPWGRAADAVEQLVIEEEFRAAGIKRPDYGITGWVILTLIQHGTPWQIERFVQKALRKDEIWCQLFSEPDAGSDAASIKTRATRVDGGWKINGQKVWTSGAHYCARGLATVRTDPDAPKHAGITTVIVDMKAPEVEVRPLRQITGGSDFNEVFFNDLFVPDEDVVGTPNSGWTVARATLGNERVSIGGSGSFYEGLADQLVQLTDQHPDRLAGGRIRVGSYLAEETALRLLNLRRAARSVEGAGPGPEGNVTKLKLAEHMVEGAAIMAALLGPEVALTDGAGALAGRLMMGARGMAIAGGTSEVTRNQIAERILGMPRDPLIN
;
A
#
# COMPACT_ATOMS: atom_id res chain seq x y z
N MET A 1 3.74 2.39 -10.09
CA MET A 1 3.70 3.86 -9.91
C MET A 1 4.81 4.22 -8.95
N GLY A 2 5.66 5.21 -9.25
CA GLY A 2 6.84 5.50 -8.42
C GLY A 2 6.52 6.19 -7.08
N ILE A 3 7.54 6.41 -6.26
CA ILE A 3 7.48 7.20 -5.03
C ILE A 3 6.98 8.61 -5.34
N ALA A 4 7.50 9.21 -6.42
CA ALA A 4 7.16 10.53 -6.93
C ALA A 4 5.64 10.71 -7.13
N ILE A 5 5.08 11.75 -6.50
CA ILE A 5 3.66 12.11 -6.60
C ILE A 5 3.47 13.50 -7.19
N THR A 6 4.17 14.51 -6.67
CA THR A 6 4.12 15.91 -7.15
C THR A 6 4.79 16.03 -8.50
N ASP A 7 4.50 17.10 -9.24
CA ASP A 7 5.11 17.34 -10.55
C ASP A 7 6.63 17.50 -10.44
N ASP A 8 7.13 18.24 -9.44
CA ASP A 8 8.59 18.38 -9.19
C ASP A 8 9.27 17.03 -8.93
N HIS A 9 8.64 16.15 -8.14
CA HIS A 9 9.19 14.81 -7.90
C HIS A 9 9.16 13.94 -9.17
N ARG A 10 8.13 14.09 -10.01
CA ARG A 10 8.06 13.35 -11.29
C ARG A 10 9.13 13.82 -12.25
N GLU A 11 9.34 15.14 -12.37
CA GLU A 11 10.42 15.71 -13.17
C GLU A 11 11.78 15.22 -12.68
N LEU A 12 12.02 15.21 -11.36
CA LEU A 12 13.25 14.66 -10.78
C LEU A 12 13.44 13.18 -11.13
N ALA A 13 12.38 12.37 -11.03
CA ALA A 13 12.41 10.95 -11.41
C ALA A 13 12.72 10.76 -12.90
N GLU A 14 12.14 11.57 -13.78
CA GLU A 14 12.37 11.53 -15.22
C GLU A 14 13.81 11.91 -15.58
N VAL A 15 14.34 12.97 -14.96
CA VAL A 15 15.75 13.38 -15.11
C VAL A 15 16.67 12.26 -14.63
N ALA A 16 16.39 11.67 -13.46
CA ALA A 16 17.16 10.56 -12.92
C ALA A 16 17.17 9.37 -13.88
N ARG A 17 16.00 8.92 -14.33
CA ARG A 17 15.86 7.81 -15.28
C ARG A 17 16.57 8.07 -16.61
N GLY A 18 16.41 9.26 -17.16
CA GLY A 18 17.04 9.68 -18.41
C GLY A 18 18.56 9.66 -18.30
N PHE A 19 19.09 10.21 -17.21
CA PHE A 19 20.51 10.17 -16.89
C PHE A 19 21.04 8.73 -16.79
N LEU A 20 20.42 7.88 -15.97
CA LEU A 20 20.89 6.50 -15.74
C LEU A 20 20.86 5.67 -17.03
N THR A 21 19.87 5.90 -17.89
CA THR A 21 19.78 5.28 -19.22
C THR A 21 20.94 5.76 -20.11
N SER A 22 21.18 7.07 -20.16
CA SER A 22 22.25 7.66 -20.98
C SER A 22 23.65 7.18 -20.57
N GLN A 23 23.87 6.99 -19.27
CA GLN A 23 25.12 6.50 -18.70
C GLN A 23 25.25 4.97 -18.74
N LYS A 24 24.25 4.26 -19.26
CA LYS A 24 24.20 2.79 -19.32
C LYS A 24 24.49 2.14 -17.97
N VAL A 25 23.87 2.66 -16.90
CA VAL A 25 24.17 2.25 -15.51
C VAL A 25 23.96 0.75 -15.28
N ARG A 26 22.90 0.16 -15.85
CA ARG A 26 22.68 -1.29 -15.80
C ARG A 26 23.83 -2.09 -16.42
N TRP A 27 24.39 -1.61 -17.53
CA TRP A 27 25.55 -2.24 -18.16
C TRP A 27 26.80 -2.12 -17.28
N ALA A 28 26.99 -0.99 -16.60
CA ALA A 28 28.08 -0.84 -15.64
C ALA A 28 27.96 -1.84 -14.48
N ALA A 29 26.75 -2.08 -13.96
CA ALA A 29 26.49 -3.12 -12.95
C ALA A 29 26.87 -4.51 -13.49
N ARG A 30 26.42 -4.83 -14.71
CA ARG A 30 26.75 -6.10 -15.38
C ARG A 30 28.24 -6.31 -15.57
N SER A 31 28.98 -5.25 -15.86
CA SER A 31 30.43 -5.30 -16.09
C SER A 31 31.22 -5.66 -14.82
N LEU A 32 30.61 -5.54 -13.64
CA LEU A 32 31.23 -5.91 -12.36
C LEU A 32 31.06 -7.40 -12.00
N LEU A 33 30.20 -8.14 -12.69
CA LEU A 33 29.91 -9.55 -12.40
C LEU A 33 31.17 -10.43 -12.35
N ASP A 34 32.07 -10.22 -13.29
CA ASP A 34 33.33 -10.98 -13.45
C ASP A 34 34.56 -10.10 -13.21
N ALA A 35 34.38 -8.89 -12.67
CA ALA A 35 35.48 -7.96 -12.43
C ALA A 35 36.27 -8.35 -11.17
N THR A 36 37.59 -8.29 -11.25
CA THR A 36 38.47 -8.50 -10.08
C THR A 36 38.34 -7.36 -9.09
N ASP A 37 38.25 -6.13 -9.59
CA ASP A 37 38.26 -4.91 -8.79
C ASP A 37 36.93 -4.16 -8.92
N GLU A 38 36.59 -3.38 -7.90
CA GLU A 38 35.46 -2.45 -7.92
C GLU A 38 36.01 -1.03 -8.05
N PRO A 39 36.05 -0.43 -9.25
CA PRO A 39 36.36 0.99 -9.39
C PRO A 39 35.14 1.83 -9.04
N ARG A 40 35.36 3.11 -8.70
CA ARG A 40 34.26 4.08 -8.65
C ARG A 40 33.55 4.12 -10.03
N PRO A 41 32.21 4.16 -10.07
CA PRO A 41 31.49 4.17 -11.34
C PRO A 41 31.91 5.35 -12.22
N GLY A 42 32.02 5.13 -13.54
CA GLY A 42 32.44 6.19 -14.48
C GLY A 42 31.52 7.41 -14.51
N PHE A 43 30.28 7.27 -14.02
CA PHE A 43 29.30 8.34 -13.89
C PHE A 43 29.28 9.02 -12.51
N TRP A 44 30.20 8.64 -11.59
CA TRP A 44 30.23 9.15 -10.20
C TRP A 44 30.31 10.68 -10.14
N GLN A 45 31.23 11.29 -10.91
CA GLN A 45 31.39 12.74 -10.92
C GLN A 45 30.14 13.45 -11.45
N SER A 46 29.43 12.85 -12.40
CA SER A 46 28.18 13.42 -12.90
C SER A 46 27.05 13.38 -11.85
N LEU A 47 27.02 12.39 -10.95
CA LEU A 47 26.09 12.39 -9.81
C LEU A 47 26.37 13.57 -8.85
N VAL A 48 27.66 13.89 -8.66
CA VAL A 48 28.10 15.04 -7.86
C VAL A 48 27.69 16.34 -8.53
N GLU A 49 27.94 16.49 -9.83
CA GLU A 49 27.58 17.69 -10.61
C GLU A 49 26.06 17.94 -10.65
N LEU A 50 25.26 16.87 -10.57
CA LEU A 50 23.80 16.95 -10.45
C LEU A 50 23.32 17.28 -9.02
N GLY A 51 24.23 17.35 -8.04
CA GLY A 51 23.92 17.66 -6.64
C GLY A 51 23.29 16.50 -5.85
N TRP A 52 23.18 15.31 -6.44
CA TRP A 52 22.38 14.22 -5.86
C TRP A 52 22.93 13.64 -4.55
N LEU A 53 24.23 13.78 -4.28
CA LEU A 53 24.85 13.30 -3.04
C LEU A 53 24.53 14.19 -1.82
N GLY A 54 24.17 15.46 -2.08
CA GLY A 54 23.87 16.46 -1.06
C GLY A 54 22.43 16.97 -1.08
N LEU A 55 21.52 16.30 -1.80
CA LEU A 55 20.12 16.75 -1.94
C LEU A 55 19.47 17.05 -0.58
N HIS A 56 19.59 16.12 0.36
CA HIS A 56 18.99 16.17 1.70
C HIS A 56 19.82 16.93 2.74
N VAL A 57 20.96 17.52 2.36
CA VAL A 57 21.85 18.23 3.27
C VAL A 57 21.65 19.73 3.09
N GLU A 58 21.70 20.48 4.19
CA GLU A 58 21.59 21.94 4.19
C GLU A 58 22.68 22.61 3.34
N GLU A 59 22.32 23.74 2.71
CA GLU A 59 23.22 24.51 1.85
C GLU A 59 24.47 24.98 2.59
N GLU A 60 24.40 25.24 3.90
CA GLU A 60 25.55 25.69 4.70
C GLU A 60 26.70 24.67 4.74
N TYR A 61 26.41 23.38 4.52
CA TYR A 61 27.41 22.32 4.42
C TYR A 61 27.70 21.89 2.98
N GLY A 62 27.19 22.64 1.98
CA GLY A 62 27.40 22.39 0.55
C GLY A 62 26.32 21.52 -0.12
N GLY A 63 25.23 21.20 0.58
CA GLY A 63 24.10 20.45 0.01
C GLY A 63 23.13 21.34 -0.77
N SER A 64 21.96 20.79 -1.11
CA SER A 64 20.91 21.49 -1.86
C SER A 64 19.72 21.95 -1.02
N GLY A 65 19.70 21.61 0.28
CA GLY A 65 18.64 22.05 1.21
C GLY A 65 17.27 21.42 1.00
N PHE A 66 17.15 20.36 0.18
CA PHE A 66 15.94 19.54 0.11
C PHE A 66 15.91 18.53 1.27
N GLY A 67 15.05 17.51 1.20
CA GLY A 67 14.93 16.50 2.23
C GLY A 67 15.12 15.07 1.73
N LEU A 68 14.82 14.12 2.62
CA LEU A 68 14.70 12.72 2.23
C LEU A 68 13.61 12.48 1.15
N PRO A 69 12.48 13.23 1.08
CA PRO A 69 11.48 13.04 0.01
C PRO A 69 12.06 13.13 -1.41
N GLU A 70 12.95 14.10 -1.67
CA GLU A 70 13.62 14.23 -2.97
C GLU A 70 14.68 13.14 -3.16
N LEU A 71 15.45 12.83 -2.11
CA LEU A 71 16.50 11.82 -2.19
C LEU A 71 15.94 10.43 -2.52
N VAL A 72 14.83 10.02 -1.89
CA VAL A 72 14.26 8.67 -2.14
C VAL A 72 13.76 8.51 -3.58
N VAL A 73 13.36 9.59 -4.25
CA VAL A 73 12.98 9.56 -5.68
C VAL A 73 14.19 9.22 -6.55
N VAL A 74 15.35 9.83 -6.30
CA VAL A 74 16.59 9.50 -7.02
C VAL A 74 17.04 8.07 -6.72
N ILE A 75 16.96 7.66 -5.45
CA ILE A 75 17.34 6.30 -5.05
C ILE A 75 16.41 5.23 -5.65
N GLU A 76 15.11 5.50 -5.81
CA GLU A 76 14.20 4.58 -6.52
C GLU A 76 14.72 4.30 -7.93
N GLU A 77 15.08 5.34 -8.69
CA GLU A 77 15.56 5.19 -10.07
C GLU A 77 16.93 4.50 -10.12
N LEU A 78 17.82 4.77 -9.16
CA LEU A 78 19.08 4.02 -9.00
C LEU A 78 18.81 2.53 -8.70
N GLY A 79 17.81 2.23 -7.88
CA GLY A 79 17.36 0.88 -7.58
C GLY A 79 16.79 0.16 -8.80
N ARG A 80 15.98 0.86 -9.61
CA ARG A 80 15.49 0.37 -10.91
C ARG A 80 16.63 -0.02 -11.83
N ALA A 81 17.73 0.75 -11.84
CA ALA A 81 18.90 0.48 -12.67
C ALA A 81 19.86 -0.58 -12.07
N VAL A 82 19.69 -0.97 -10.81
CA VAL A 82 20.70 -1.71 -10.00
C VAL A 82 22.04 -0.98 -10.08
N ALA A 83 22.01 0.32 -9.78
CA ALA A 83 23.19 1.17 -9.89
C ALA A 83 24.34 0.62 -9.02
N PRO A 84 25.55 0.46 -9.59
CA PRO A 84 26.71 0.03 -8.84
C PRO A 84 27.34 1.18 -8.05
N GLY A 85 28.20 0.82 -7.10
CA GLY A 85 29.04 1.77 -6.38
C GLY A 85 28.40 2.36 -5.12
N PRO A 86 28.99 3.45 -4.58
CA PRO A 86 28.83 3.78 -3.17
C PRO A 86 27.75 4.84 -2.90
N PHE A 87 26.89 5.17 -3.86
CA PHE A 87 25.91 6.26 -3.71
C PHE A 87 25.05 6.07 -2.45
N VAL A 88 24.31 4.97 -2.35
CA VAL A 88 23.37 4.73 -1.24
C VAL A 88 24.08 4.68 0.12
N PRO A 89 25.17 3.91 0.32
CA PRO A 89 25.95 3.98 1.57
C PRO A 89 26.46 5.39 1.92
N THR A 90 26.89 6.18 0.92
CA THR A 90 27.40 7.54 1.13
C THR A 90 26.30 8.50 1.56
N VAL A 91 25.12 8.45 0.93
CA VAL A 91 24.00 9.32 1.34
C VAL A 91 23.35 8.88 2.66
N ILE A 92 23.43 7.59 3.03
CA ILE A 92 23.09 7.16 4.39
C ILE A 92 24.03 7.81 5.39
N ALA A 93 25.35 7.76 5.16
CA ALA A 93 26.32 8.37 6.07
C ALA A 93 26.09 9.87 6.23
N SER A 94 25.89 10.60 5.13
CA SER A 94 25.62 12.04 5.22
C SER A 94 24.27 12.33 5.87
N ALA A 95 23.23 11.52 5.65
CA ALA A 95 21.94 11.70 6.32
C ALA A 95 22.02 11.49 7.85
N VAL A 96 22.82 10.52 8.30
CA VAL A 96 23.07 10.26 9.73
C VAL A 96 23.84 11.43 10.34
N ILE A 97 24.94 11.85 9.71
CA ILE A 97 25.78 12.95 10.20
C ILE A 97 25.01 14.28 10.20
N ALA A 98 24.19 14.53 9.17
CA ALA A 98 23.37 15.74 9.09
C ALA A 98 22.35 15.83 10.23
N LYS A 99 21.80 14.70 10.69
CA LYS A 99 20.84 14.67 11.80
C LYS A 99 21.54 14.69 13.17
N ASP A 100 22.46 13.76 13.39
CA ASP A 100 22.97 13.43 14.72
C ASP A 100 24.35 14.03 15.00
N GLY A 101 25.00 14.63 14.00
CA GLY A 101 26.31 15.26 14.15
C GLY A 101 26.24 16.63 14.84
N THR A 102 27.26 16.93 15.64
CA THR A 102 27.53 18.28 16.12
C THR A 102 27.89 19.22 14.96
N ALA A 103 27.77 20.54 15.14
CA ALA A 103 28.16 21.51 14.11
C ALA A 103 29.62 21.33 13.62
N GLU A 104 30.53 20.93 14.51
CA GLU A 104 31.92 20.63 14.17
C GLU A 104 32.02 19.37 13.29
N GLN A 105 31.31 18.30 13.66
CA GLN A 105 31.26 17.07 12.87
C GLN A 105 30.65 17.32 11.48
N LYS A 106 29.53 18.06 11.40
CA LYS A 106 28.89 18.42 10.14
C LYS A 106 29.83 19.19 9.22
N SER A 107 30.44 20.26 9.73
CA SER A 107 31.39 21.11 8.98
C SER A 107 32.61 20.34 8.47
N ARG A 108 33.07 19.34 9.24
CA ARG A 108 34.24 18.55 8.88
C ARG A 108 33.95 17.42 7.90
N LEU A 109 32.82 16.73 8.06
CA LEU A 109 32.55 15.45 7.39
C LEU A 109 31.62 15.56 6.18
N LEU A 110 30.63 16.45 6.22
CA LEU A 110 29.61 16.53 5.16
C LEU A 110 30.18 17.00 3.82
N PRO A 111 31.05 18.04 3.73
CA PRO A 111 31.51 18.55 2.44
C PRO A 111 32.14 17.47 1.54
N GLY A 112 32.99 16.61 2.12
CA GLY A 112 33.66 15.54 1.38
C GLY A 112 32.71 14.41 0.92
N LEU A 113 31.63 14.16 1.66
CA LEU A 113 30.59 13.21 1.26
C LEU A 113 29.72 13.76 0.12
N ILE A 114 29.51 15.07 0.10
CA ILE A 114 28.66 15.76 -0.89
C ILE A 114 29.40 15.97 -2.21
N ASP A 115 30.67 16.39 -2.16
CA ASP A 115 31.51 16.55 -3.35
C ASP A 115 32.02 15.23 -3.94
N GLY A 116 31.70 14.10 -3.27
CA GLY A 116 32.04 12.75 -3.70
C GLY A 116 33.53 12.41 -3.62
N THR A 117 34.36 13.25 -2.98
CA THR A 117 35.77 12.92 -2.70
C THR A 117 35.89 11.82 -1.67
N VAL A 118 34.98 11.80 -0.69
CA VAL A 118 34.84 10.77 0.35
C VAL A 118 33.56 9.98 0.09
N THR A 119 33.67 8.65 0.17
CA THR A 119 32.55 7.72 0.10
C THR A 119 32.48 6.91 1.40
N ALA A 120 31.29 6.43 1.73
CA ALA A 120 31.07 5.76 3.01
C ALA A 120 30.65 4.30 2.89
N GLY A 121 30.94 3.53 3.93
CA GLY A 121 30.37 2.21 4.19
C GLY A 121 29.55 2.22 5.48
N ILE A 122 28.46 1.43 5.52
CA ILE A 122 27.52 1.41 6.65
C ILE A 122 27.43 0.00 7.26
N GLY A 123 27.63 -0.12 8.58
CA GLY A 123 27.48 -1.36 9.33
C GLY A 123 26.80 -1.14 10.68
N LEU A 124 25.52 -1.51 10.80
CA LEU A 124 24.72 -1.25 11.99
C LEU A 124 24.42 -2.51 12.84
N ASP A 125 24.73 -3.69 12.29
CA ASP A 125 24.83 -4.95 13.02
C ASP A 125 26.30 -5.17 13.42
N SER A 126 26.63 -4.72 14.63
CA SER A 126 28.01 -4.58 15.10
C SER A 126 28.12 -4.97 16.57
N GLN A 127 29.24 -5.59 16.93
CA GLN A 127 29.64 -5.95 18.28
C GLN A 127 30.77 -5.05 18.80
N VAL A 128 30.99 -3.90 18.16
CA VAL A 128 31.98 -2.91 18.61
C VAL A 128 31.53 -2.27 19.93
N GLN A 129 32.49 -2.09 20.83
CA GLN A 129 32.33 -1.39 22.10
C GLN A 129 33.38 -0.28 22.22
N VAL A 130 33.03 0.81 22.89
CA VAL A 130 33.94 1.92 23.19
C VAL A 130 34.17 1.98 24.69
N ASN A 131 35.42 1.85 25.12
CA ASN A 131 35.82 1.98 26.52
C ASN A 131 36.99 2.96 26.63
N ASP A 132 36.86 3.99 27.47
CA ASP A 132 37.90 5.00 27.72
C ASP A 132 38.53 5.58 26.44
N GLY A 133 37.69 5.90 25.44
CA GLY A 133 38.13 6.45 24.15
C GLY A 133 38.84 5.44 23.23
N VAL A 134 38.64 4.14 23.46
CA VAL A 134 39.16 3.06 22.63
C VAL A 134 38.01 2.19 22.11
N ALA A 135 37.88 2.10 20.80
CA ALA A 135 36.93 1.23 20.12
C ALA A 135 37.58 -0.13 19.79
N GLU A 136 36.89 -1.22 20.16
CA GLU A 136 37.31 -2.59 19.90
C GLU A 136 36.11 -3.48 19.58
N GLY A 137 36.27 -4.39 18.62
CA GLY A 137 35.27 -5.41 18.30
C GLY A 137 35.10 -5.65 16.80
N GLU A 138 34.12 -6.48 16.47
CA GLU A 138 33.76 -6.78 15.08
C GLU A 138 32.56 -5.93 14.66
N ALA A 139 32.72 -5.17 13.58
CA ALA A 139 31.68 -4.32 13.00
C ALA A 139 30.79 -5.06 12.00
N GLY A 140 30.88 -6.40 11.99
CA GLY A 140 30.12 -7.26 11.09
C GLY A 140 30.47 -7.05 9.61
N ILE A 141 29.45 -7.17 8.76
CA ILE A 141 29.53 -6.91 7.32
C ILE A 141 29.08 -5.48 7.04
N VAL A 142 30.01 -4.65 6.59
CA VAL A 142 29.78 -3.24 6.26
C VAL A 142 29.44 -3.12 4.78
N LEU A 143 28.23 -2.65 4.47
CA LEU A 143 27.76 -2.42 3.11
C LEU A 143 28.56 -1.28 2.47
N GLY A 144 29.09 -1.50 1.26
CA GLY A 144 29.86 -0.48 0.53
C GLY A 144 31.32 -0.33 0.97
N ALA A 145 31.81 -1.17 1.88
CA ALA A 145 33.20 -1.12 2.37
C ALA A 145 34.26 -1.34 1.27
N GLY A 146 33.88 -1.88 0.10
CA GLY A 146 34.75 -1.98 -1.07
C GLY A 146 35.38 -0.64 -1.45
N LEU A 147 34.53 0.38 -1.57
CA LEU A 147 34.92 1.73 -2.01
C LEU A 147 35.05 2.74 -0.87
N ALA A 148 34.56 2.43 0.33
CA ALA A 148 34.52 3.37 1.45
C ALA A 148 35.88 3.96 1.83
N GLU A 149 35.94 5.27 2.02
CA GLU A 149 36.99 5.99 2.75
C GLU A 149 36.58 6.28 4.20
N LEU A 150 35.27 6.38 4.45
CA LEU A 150 34.67 6.61 5.76
C LEU A 150 33.79 5.41 6.15
N LEU A 151 33.82 5.01 7.42
CA LEU A 151 33.04 3.90 7.95
C LEU A 151 32.09 4.44 9.02
N VAL A 152 30.79 4.19 8.84
CA VAL A 152 29.73 4.51 9.81
C VAL A 152 29.27 3.22 10.45
N ILE A 153 29.65 3.00 11.70
CA ILE A 153 29.55 1.71 12.39
C ILE A 153 28.83 1.88 13.72
N ALA A 154 27.83 1.05 14.01
CA ALA A 154 27.20 1.04 15.33
C ALA A 154 28.19 0.57 16.42
N ALA A 155 28.17 1.21 17.59
CA ALA A 155 28.92 0.79 18.77
C ALA A 155 28.06 0.99 20.03
N GLY A 156 27.49 -0.10 20.56
CA GLY A 156 26.48 0.01 21.61
C GLY A 156 25.23 0.75 21.08
N ASP A 157 24.88 1.87 21.71
CA ASP A 157 23.79 2.78 21.28
C ASP A 157 24.30 3.95 20.42
N ASP A 158 25.62 4.10 20.32
CA ASP A 158 26.28 5.16 19.57
C ASP A 158 26.60 4.71 18.13
N VAL A 159 27.04 5.66 17.31
CA VAL A 159 27.59 5.41 15.97
C VAL A 159 28.97 6.03 15.87
N LEU A 160 29.95 5.23 15.43
CA LEU A 160 31.30 5.67 15.13
C LEU A 160 31.42 6.08 13.67
N VAL A 161 32.11 7.19 13.41
CA VAL A 161 32.45 7.69 12.09
C VAL A 161 33.97 7.71 11.95
N LEU A 162 34.53 6.66 11.32
CA LEU A 162 35.96 6.39 11.30
C LEU A 162 36.52 6.37 9.88
N GLU A 163 37.67 6.98 9.68
CA GLU A 163 38.43 6.82 8.44
C GLU A 163 38.89 5.37 8.30
N ARG A 164 38.74 4.80 7.10
CA ARG A 164 39.16 3.42 6.79
C ARG A 164 40.63 3.14 7.09
N GLY A 165 41.49 4.14 6.88
CA GLY A 165 42.93 4.04 7.06
C GLY A 165 43.43 4.29 8.49
N ARG A 166 42.53 4.54 9.45
CA ARG A 166 42.91 4.81 10.84
C ARG A 166 43.61 3.60 11.47
N ASP A 167 44.64 3.86 12.26
CA ASP A 167 45.38 2.82 12.98
C ASP A 167 44.43 1.92 13.80
N GLY A 168 44.56 0.60 13.61
CA GLY A 168 43.72 -0.40 14.26
C GLY A 168 42.43 -0.77 13.51
N VAL A 169 42.08 -0.06 12.43
CA VAL A 169 40.96 -0.41 11.55
C VAL A 169 41.44 -1.42 10.51
N SER A 170 40.71 -2.52 10.36
CA SER A 170 40.93 -3.52 9.31
C SER A 170 39.67 -3.73 8.48
N VAL A 171 39.82 -3.72 7.16
CA VAL A 171 38.73 -3.90 6.19
C VAL A 171 39.13 -4.98 5.20
N GLU A 172 38.48 -6.14 5.29
CA GLU A 172 38.63 -7.26 4.36
C GLU A 172 37.45 -7.29 3.38
N VAL A 173 37.71 -7.22 2.08
CA VAL A 173 36.67 -7.22 1.04
C VAL A 173 36.82 -8.49 0.20
N PRO A 174 36.18 -9.61 0.60
CA PRO A 174 36.21 -10.85 -0.18
C PRO A 174 35.35 -10.75 -1.45
N GLU A 175 35.32 -11.83 -2.24
CA GLU A 175 34.32 -11.97 -3.31
C GLU A 175 32.91 -11.83 -2.75
N ASN A 176 32.07 -11.08 -3.46
CA ASN A 176 30.75 -10.67 -2.99
C ASN A 176 29.64 -11.36 -3.78
N PHE A 177 28.57 -11.76 -3.08
CA PHE A 177 27.38 -12.31 -3.74
C PHE A 177 26.70 -11.29 -4.65
N ASP A 178 26.67 -10.02 -4.23
CA ASP A 178 26.38 -8.88 -5.08
C ASP A 178 27.68 -8.13 -5.42
N PRO A 179 28.28 -8.38 -6.60
CA PRO A 179 29.52 -7.73 -7.00
C PRO A 179 29.33 -6.27 -7.41
N THR A 180 28.09 -5.80 -7.53
CA THR A 180 27.78 -4.43 -7.98
C THR A 180 27.92 -3.39 -6.88
N ARG A 181 27.94 -3.83 -5.61
CA ARG A 181 28.23 -3.00 -4.43
C ARG A 181 28.88 -3.87 -3.37
N ARG A 182 30.20 -3.88 -3.30
CA ARG A 182 30.92 -4.85 -2.45
C ARG A 182 30.86 -4.44 -0.98
N SER A 183 30.53 -5.42 -0.15
CA SER A 183 30.58 -5.35 1.31
C SER A 183 31.88 -5.95 1.83
N GLY A 184 32.28 -5.55 3.03
CA GLY A 184 33.52 -6.00 3.66
C GLY A 184 33.34 -6.33 5.13
N ARG A 185 34.21 -7.21 5.65
CA ARG A 185 34.33 -7.49 7.08
C ARG A 185 35.19 -6.41 7.70
N VAL A 186 34.66 -5.73 8.70
CA VAL A 186 35.39 -4.66 9.39
C VAL A 186 35.63 -5.05 10.85
N ARG A 187 36.86 -4.84 11.30
CA ARG A 187 37.26 -5.10 12.69
C ARG A 187 38.10 -3.95 13.22
N LEU A 188 37.79 -3.55 14.46
CA LEU A 188 38.50 -2.52 15.19
C LEU A 188 39.35 -3.17 16.28
N GLN A 189 40.64 -2.83 16.33
CA GLN A 189 41.58 -3.31 17.33
C GLN A 189 42.31 -2.11 17.94
N ASN A 190 41.98 -1.78 19.20
CA ASN A 190 42.57 -0.66 19.92
C ASN A 190 42.48 0.69 19.18
N VAL A 191 41.37 0.94 18.48
CA VAL A 191 41.20 2.16 17.69
C VAL A 191 40.92 3.33 18.62
N ARG A 192 41.79 4.35 18.61
CA ARG A 192 41.56 5.58 19.37
C ARG A 192 40.42 6.38 18.74
N VAL A 193 39.44 6.73 19.56
CA VAL A 193 38.29 7.56 19.18
C VAL A 193 38.20 8.77 20.10
N SER A 194 37.81 9.89 19.51
CA SER A 194 37.53 11.15 20.19
C SER A 194 36.04 11.48 20.11
N ASP A 195 35.58 12.47 20.86
CA ASP A 195 34.18 12.93 20.79
C ASP A 195 33.78 13.33 19.35
N GLY A 196 34.73 13.83 18.56
CA GLY A 196 34.51 14.16 17.16
C GLY A 196 34.23 12.94 16.26
N ASP A 197 34.53 11.73 16.70
CA ASP A 197 34.33 10.48 15.96
C ASP A 197 33.03 9.74 16.36
N VAL A 198 32.35 10.20 17.41
CA VAL A 198 31.18 9.52 17.99
C VAL A 198 29.92 10.37 17.79
N LEU A 199 28.88 9.75 17.25
CA LEU A 199 27.52 10.27 17.23
C LEU A 199 26.74 9.59 18.36
N THR A 200 26.63 10.29 19.49
CA THR A 200 26.08 9.74 20.74
C THR A 200 24.60 9.41 20.61
N GLY A 201 24.20 8.19 20.97
CA GLY A 201 22.81 7.72 20.93
C GLY A 201 22.20 7.58 19.52
N ALA A 202 23.03 7.71 18.48
CA ALA A 202 22.55 7.82 17.10
C ALA A 202 22.14 6.49 16.45
N ARG A 203 22.34 5.32 17.09
CA ARG A 203 22.15 4.01 16.42
C ARG A 203 20.75 3.82 15.85
N GLN A 204 19.71 4.19 16.60
CA GLN A 204 18.33 4.00 16.17
C GLN A 204 17.93 4.98 15.06
N SER A 205 18.37 6.25 15.14
CA SER A 205 18.23 7.23 14.04
C SER A 205 18.93 6.73 12.78
N ALA A 206 20.16 6.24 12.91
CA ALA A 206 20.93 5.72 11.79
C ALA A 206 20.29 4.51 11.13
N LEU A 207 19.73 3.60 11.94
CA LEU A 207 18.99 2.45 11.43
C LEU A 207 17.73 2.85 10.67
N ALA A 208 16.98 3.84 11.15
CA ALA A 208 15.79 4.35 10.45
C ALA A 208 16.13 5.00 9.11
N ARG A 209 17.19 5.81 9.05
CA ARG A 209 17.70 6.41 7.80
C ARG A 209 18.19 5.35 6.82
N ALA A 210 19.00 4.40 7.30
CA ALA A 210 19.48 3.29 6.47
C ALA A 210 18.31 2.46 5.90
N ARG A 211 17.34 2.09 6.74
CA ARG A 211 16.14 1.35 6.31
C ARG A 211 15.31 2.12 5.29
N THR A 212 15.08 3.42 5.50
CA THR A 212 14.31 4.26 4.56
C THR A 212 14.99 4.32 3.18
N LEU A 213 16.28 4.64 3.14
CA LEU A 213 17.02 4.80 1.88
C LEU A 213 17.25 3.47 1.16
N LEU A 214 17.53 2.37 1.89
CA LEU A 214 17.63 1.05 1.28
C LEU A 214 16.28 0.49 0.85
N ALA A 215 15.19 0.82 1.56
CA ALA A 215 13.84 0.47 1.14
C ALA A 215 13.46 1.21 -0.15
N ALA A 216 13.87 2.48 -0.31
CA ALA A 216 13.71 3.23 -1.57
C ALA A 216 14.41 2.52 -2.75
N GLU A 217 15.64 2.05 -2.55
CA GLU A 217 16.36 1.27 -3.56
C GLU A 217 15.62 -0.04 -3.86
N ALA A 218 15.15 -0.72 -2.82
CA ALA A 218 14.45 -1.99 -2.93
C ALA A 218 13.14 -1.87 -3.70
N VAL A 219 12.33 -0.84 -3.48
CA VAL A 219 11.07 -0.65 -4.22
C VAL A 219 11.31 -0.26 -5.68
N GLY A 220 12.38 0.46 -5.97
CA GLY A 220 12.84 0.72 -7.33
C GLY A 220 13.17 -0.58 -8.06
N GLY A 221 14.01 -1.42 -7.45
CA GLY A 221 14.34 -2.73 -8.01
C GLY A 221 13.14 -3.69 -8.11
N ALA A 222 12.23 -3.67 -7.13
CA ALA A 222 11.00 -4.46 -7.14
C ALA A 222 10.08 -4.05 -8.28
N SER A 223 10.02 -2.76 -8.60
CA SER A 223 9.21 -2.21 -9.69
C SER A 223 9.81 -2.57 -11.05
N ASP A 224 11.12 -2.45 -11.23
CA ASP A 224 11.79 -2.88 -12.47
C ASP A 224 11.59 -4.37 -12.74
N CYS A 225 11.61 -5.21 -11.69
CA CYS A 225 11.26 -6.62 -11.80
C CYS A 225 9.82 -6.87 -12.29
N VAL A 226 8.85 -6.03 -11.87
CA VAL A 226 7.46 -6.09 -12.38
C VAL A 226 7.45 -5.75 -13.86
N ASP A 227 8.07 -4.63 -14.22
CA ASP A 227 8.07 -4.10 -15.59
C ASP A 227 8.73 -5.11 -16.54
N ALA A 228 9.93 -5.62 -16.21
CA ALA A 228 10.64 -6.63 -16.99
C ALA A 228 9.83 -7.92 -17.16
N ALA A 229 9.23 -8.45 -16.08
CA ALA A 229 8.43 -9.67 -16.14
C ALA A 229 7.18 -9.50 -17.02
N VAL A 230 6.49 -8.37 -16.90
CA VAL A 230 5.28 -8.05 -17.67
C VAL A 230 5.62 -7.87 -19.15
N ASP A 231 6.67 -7.12 -19.46
CA ASP A 231 7.09 -6.86 -20.83
C ASP A 231 7.50 -8.15 -21.55
N TYR A 232 8.29 -9.00 -20.88
CA TYR A 232 8.61 -10.32 -21.41
C TYR A 232 7.36 -11.19 -21.58
N ALA A 233 6.46 -11.20 -20.60
CA ALA A 233 5.25 -12.03 -20.66
C ALA A 233 4.31 -11.63 -21.82
N LYS A 234 4.25 -10.35 -22.16
CA LYS A 234 3.42 -9.83 -23.28
C LYS A 234 3.92 -10.28 -24.64
N VAL A 235 5.20 -10.56 -24.80
CA VAL A 235 5.80 -10.92 -26.11
C VAL A 235 6.15 -12.41 -26.22
N ARG A 236 6.49 -13.07 -25.11
CA ARG A 236 6.88 -14.48 -25.10
C ARG A 236 5.68 -15.36 -25.42
N GLN A 237 5.79 -16.19 -26.45
CA GLN A 237 4.73 -17.13 -26.85
C GLN A 237 5.01 -18.56 -26.43
N GLN A 238 4.00 -19.26 -25.91
CA GLN A 238 3.96 -20.72 -25.68
C GLN A 238 2.52 -21.21 -25.90
N PHE A 239 2.37 -22.46 -26.35
CA PHE A 239 1.04 -23.04 -26.65
C PHE A 239 0.18 -22.16 -27.58
N GLY A 240 0.80 -21.51 -28.56
CA GLY A 240 0.12 -20.70 -29.58
C GLY A 240 -0.37 -19.31 -29.14
N ARG A 241 -0.02 -18.84 -27.93
CA ARG A 241 -0.40 -17.52 -27.43
C ARG A 241 0.68 -16.91 -26.52
N THR A 242 0.58 -15.61 -26.23
CA THR A 242 1.53 -14.96 -25.31
C THR A 242 1.33 -15.46 -23.89
N ILE A 243 2.41 -15.63 -23.12
CA ILE A 243 2.31 -16.20 -21.78
C ILE A 243 1.54 -15.28 -20.81
N ALA A 244 1.46 -13.99 -21.11
CA ALA A 244 0.63 -13.03 -20.38
C ALA A 244 -0.89 -13.31 -20.45
N THR A 245 -1.35 -14.21 -21.31
CA THR A 245 -2.75 -14.66 -21.33
C THR A 245 -3.06 -15.71 -20.24
N PHE A 246 -2.06 -16.45 -19.75
CA PHE A 246 -2.28 -17.47 -18.72
C PHE A 246 -2.52 -16.83 -17.36
N GLN A 247 -3.62 -17.22 -16.72
CA GLN A 247 -4.04 -16.68 -15.44
C GLN A 247 -2.96 -16.79 -14.35
N ALA A 248 -2.22 -17.91 -14.30
CA ALA A 248 -1.14 -18.09 -13.31
C ALA A 248 -0.04 -17.03 -13.45
N VAL A 249 0.36 -16.70 -14.68
CA VAL A 249 1.36 -15.66 -14.96
C VAL A 249 0.83 -14.29 -14.59
N LYS A 250 -0.43 -13.98 -14.95
CA LYS A 250 -1.10 -12.74 -14.53
C LYS A 250 -1.12 -12.57 -13.02
N HIS A 251 -1.45 -13.64 -12.29
CA HIS A 251 -1.53 -13.60 -10.84
C HIS A 251 -0.16 -13.36 -10.20
N HIS A 252 0.92 -13.95 -10.74
CA HIS A 252 2.28 -13.62 -10.30
C HIS A 252 2.58 -12.14 -10.50
N CYS A 253 2.41 -11.60 -11.71
CA CYS A 253 2.67 -10.20 -11.99
C CYS A 253 1.80 -9.24 -11.17
N ALA A 254 0.51 -9.58 -10.97
CA ALA A 254 -0.39 -8.80 -10.12
C ALA A 254 0.07 -8.77 -8.65
N ASN A 255 0.49 -9.91 -8.09
CA ASN A 255 1.04 -9.97 -6.74
C ASN A 255 2.36 -9.19 -6.61
N MET A 256 3.22 -9.26 -7.64
CA MET A 256 4.47 -8.50 -7.66
C MET A 256 4.20 -7.00 -7.61
N LEU A 257 3.23 -6.51 -8.38
CA LEU A 257 2.80 -5.12 -8.34
C LEU A 257 2.24 -4.74 -6.97
N VAL A 258 1.38 -5.57 -6.37
CA VAL A 258 0.81 -5.31 -5.05
C VAL A 258 1.90 -5.17 -3.98
N GLY A 259 2.90 -6.05 -4.00
CA GLY A 259 4.05 -5.96 -3.10
C GLY A 259 4.86 -4.68 -3.30
N ALA A 260 5.19 -4.35 -4.55
CA ALA A 260 5.91 -3.12 -4.90
C ALA A 260 5.14 -1.87 -4.44
N GLU A 261 3.86 -1.73 -4.78
CA GLU A 261 3.05 -0.56 -4.40
C GLU A 261 2.93 -0.39 -2.87
N SER A 262 2.93 -1.50 -2.11
CA SER A 262 2.89 -1.46 -0.64
C SER A 262 4.19 -0.91 -0.06
N GLY A 263 5.33 -1.39 -0.56
CA GLY A 263 6.64 -0.86 -0.18
C GLY A 263 6.80 0.61 -0.59
N ILE A 264 6.40 0.98 -1.82
CA ILE A 264 6.45 2.35 -2.33
C ILE A 264 5.63 3.28 -1.43
N ALA A 265 4.45 2.83 -0.99
CA ALA A 265 3.62 3.61 -0.11
C ALA A 265 4.27 3.88 1.24
N ALA A 266 4.92 2.86 1.82
CA ALA A 266 5.63 2.98 3.09
C ALA A 266 6.91 3.82 3.00
N VAL A 267 7.70 3.68 1.93
CA VAL A 267 8.90 4.52 1.72
C VAL A 267 8.54 5.99 1.58
N TRP A 268 7.48 6.28 0.82
CA TRP A 268 7.01 7.65 0.64
C TRP A 268 6.60 8.32 1.95
N ASP A 269 5.91 7.61 2.84
CA ASP A 269 5.57 8.13 4.17
C ASP A 269 6.79 8.22 5.08
N ALA A 270 7.69 7.23 5.05
CA ALA A 270 8.93 7.27 5.84
C ALA A 270 9.84 8.45 5.48
N ALA A 271 9.95 8.79 4.20
CA ALA A 271 10.72 9.94 3.76
C ALA A 271 10.12 11.27 4.24
N ARG A 272 8.78 11.38 4.29
CA ARG A 272 8.05 12.55 4.81
C ARG A 272 8.18 12.69 6.33
N ALA A 273 8.11 11.59 7.07
CA ALA A 273 8.25 11.62 8.53
C ALA A 273 9.66 12.06 8.99
N ALA A 274 10.66 11.98 8.11
CA ALA A 274 12.04 12.32 8.46
C ALA A 274 12.35 13.83 8.52
N SER A 275 11.44 14.70 8.05
CA SER A 275 11.62 16.16 8.01
C SER A 275 11.09 16.90 9.24
N GLU A 276 10.57 16.16 10.22
CA GLU A 276 9.90 16.69 11.40
C GLU A 276 10.89 16.65 12.61
N ASP A 277 11.00 17.75 13.38
CA ASP A 277 12.14 18.02 14.29
C ASP A 277 11.91 17.70 15.78
N SER A 278 10.71 17.25 16.16
CA SER A 278 10.39 16.90 17.54
C SER A 278 10.85 15.48 17.92
N SER A 279 10.96 15.19 19.22
CA SER A 279 11.26 13.82 19.68
C SER A 279 10.13 12.83 19.40
N GLU A 280 8.88 13.30 19.34
CA GLU A 280 7.73 12.49 18.95
C GLU A 280 7.81 12.15 17.45
N ASP A 281 8.23 13.11 16.64
CA ASP A 281 8.38 12.98 15.20
C ASP A 281 9.44 11.92 14.83
N GLU A 282 10.57 11.92 15.56
CA GLU A 282 11.62 10.92 15.36
C GLU A 282 11.14 9.50 15.72
N GLU A 283 10.30 9.33 16.74
CA GLU A 283 9.72 8.01 17.04
C GLU A 283 8.74 7.55 15.96
N GLN A 284 7.93 8.47 15.42
CA GLN A 284 7.08 8.19 14.26
C GLN A 284 7.93 7.78 13.05
N PHE A 285 9.00 8.52 12.76
CA PHE A 285 9.93 8.21 11.67
C PHE A 285 10.53 6.81 11.82
N ARG A 286 11.00 6.45 13.03
CA ARG A 286 11.56 5.12 13.28
C ARG A 286 10.53 4.00 13.05
N LEU A 287 9.28 4.19 13.49
CA LEU A 287 8.18 3.26 13.21
C LEU A 287 7.96 3.07 11.71
N VAL A 288 7.79 4.16 10.95
CA VAL A 288 7.50 4.05 9.52
C VAL A 288 8.70 3.60 8.69
N ALA A 289 9.93 3.89 9.12
CA ALA A 289 11.13 3.34 8.52
C ALA A 289 11.21 1.81 8.70
N ALA A 290 10.81 1.29 9.88
CA ALA A 290 10.69 -0.14 10.11
C ALA A 290 9.58 -0.76 9.24
N VAL A 291 8.43 -0.10 9.08
CA VAL A 291 7.35 -0.51 8.16
C VAL A 291 7.87 -0.57 6.72
N ALA A 292 8.58 0.47 6.25
CA ALA A 292 9.14 0.53 4.91
C ALA A 292 10.08 -0.65 4.63
N ALA A 293 11.01 -0.95 5.55
CA ALA A 293 11.90 -2.10 5.41
C ALA A 293 11.16 -3.45 5.50
N ALA A 294 10.17 -3.59 6.39
CA ALA A 294 9.37 -4.80 6.56
C ALA A 294 8.57 -5.17 5.30
N LEU A 295 8.23 -4.19 4.46
CA LEU A 295 7.49 -4.39 3.21
C LEU A 295 8.40 -4.43 1.98
N ALA A 296 9.34 -3.48 1.86
CA ALA A 296 10.15 -3.30 0.67
C ALA A 296 11.16 -4.43 0.44
N PHE A 297 11.85 -4.90 1.49
CA PHE A 297 12.86 -5.95 1.32
C PHE A 297 12.24 -7.28 0.88
N PRO A 298 11.18 -7.81 1.54
CA PRO A 298 10.54 -9.03 1.07
C PRO A 298 9.90 -8.87 -0.31
N ALA A 299 9.30 -7.71 -0.61
CA ALA A 299 8.73 -7.45 -1.94
C ALA A 299 9.82 -7.49 -3.03
N TYR A 300 10.99 -6.90 -2.79
CA TYR A 300 12.07 -6.91 -3.78
C TYR A 300 12.62 -8.31 -4.01
N VAL A 301 12.90 -9.07 -2.95
CA VAL A 301 13.37 -10.47 -3.07
C VAL A 301 12.33 -11.29 -3.84
N ARG A 302 11.06 -11.20 -3.46
CA ARG A 302 9.99 -11.99 -4.09
C ARG A 302 9.76 -11.60 -5.56
N ASN A 303 9.85 -10.30 -5.87
CA ASN A 303 9.71 -9.83 -7.24
C ASN A 303 10.90 -10.26 -8.09
N ALA A 304 12.11 -10.24 -7.57
CA ALA A 304 13.29 -10.73 -8.29
C ALA A 304 13.19 -12.24 -8.58
N GLU A 305 12.75 -13.05 -7.61
CA GLU A 305 12.46 -14.48 -7.81
C GLU A 305 11.41 -14.72 -8.89
N LEU A 306 10.27 -14.02 -8.81
CA LEU A 306 9.18 -14.17 -9.77
C LEU A 306 9.54 -13.62 -11.15
N ASN A 307 10.37 -12.60 -11.23
CA ASN A 307 10.90 -12.09 -12.50
C ASN A 307 11.70 -13.19 -13.22
N ILE A 308 12.58 -13.89 -12.50
CA ILE A 308 13.29 -15.07 -13.03
C ILE A 308 12.29 -16.16 -13.43
N GLN A 309 11.30 -16.45 -12.57
CA GLN A 309 10.28 -17.47 -12.83
C GLN A 309 9.47 -17.20 -14.11
N VAL A 310 9.08 -15.95 -14.36
CA VAL A 310 8.33 -15.53 -15.56
C VAL A 310 9.20 -15.58 -16.81
N HIS A 311 10.47 -15.20 -16.71
CA HIS A 311 11.43 -15.34 -17.81
C HIS A 311 11.76 -16.81 -18.11
N GLY A 312 11.69 -17.68 -17.10
CA GLY A 312 12.06 -19.09 -17.20
C GLY A 312 13.56 -19.24 -17.38
N GLY A 313 13.98 -20.19 -18.25
CA GLY A 313 15.39 -20.52 -18.43
C GLY A 313 16.29 -19.33 -18.76
N ILE A 314 15.82 -18.35 -19.56
CA ILE A 314 16.64 -17.17 -19.91
C ILE A 314 16.91 -16.27 -18.71
N GLY A 315 15.94 -16.11 -17.80
CA GLY A 315 16.13 -15.34 -16.56
C GLY A 315 17.10 -16.00 -15.58
N PHE A 316 17.40 -17.28 -15.78
CA PHE A 316 18.34 -18.06 -14.97
C PHE A 316 19.76 -18.11 -15.57
N THR A 317 20.01 -17.39 -16.68
CA THR A 317 21.34 -17.32 -17.32
C THR A 317 22.18 -16.16 -16.79
N TRP A 318 23.51 -16.24 -16.93
CA TRP A 318 24.43 -15.16 -16.57
C TRP A 318 24.29 -13.94 -17.49
N GLU A 319 23.81 -14.17 -18.70
CA GLU A 319 23.64 -13.16 -19.73
C GLU A 319 22.45 -12.23 -19.47
N HIS A 320 21.52 -12.59 -18.57
CA HIS A 320 20.31 -11.84 -18.31
C HIS A 320 20.38 -11.06 -16.98
N ASP A 321 19.89 -9.81 -16.98
CA ASP A 321 19.98 -8.91 -15.81
C ASP A 321 19.12 -9.32 -14.61
N ALA A 322 18.29 -10.37 -14.73
CA ALA A 322 17.31 -10.73 -13.70
C ALA A 322 17.99 -11.16 -12.39
N HIS A 323 19.16 -11.81 -12.49
CA HIS A 323 19.90 -12.21 -11.30
C HIS A 323 20.65 -11.05 -10.63
N LEU A 324 20.87 -9.91 -11.31
CA LEU A 324 21.43 -8.71 -10.67
C LEU A 324 20.49 -8.21 -9.58
N HIS A 325 19.19 -8.16 -9.89
CA HIS A 325 18.16 -7.83 -8.91
C HIS A 325 18.11 -8.82 -7.76
N LEU A 326 18.12 -10.12 -8.03
CA LEU A 326 18.06 -11.13 -6.97
C LEU A 326 19.25 -11.01 -6.01
N ARG A 327 20.46 -10.79 -6.55
CA ARG A 327 21.67 -10.58 -5.75
C ARG A 327 21.55 -9.35 -4.86
N ARG A 328 21.22 -8.19 -5.44
CA ARG A 328 21.05 -6.93 -4.71
C ARG A 328 19.96 -7.05 -3.65
N ALA A 329 18.80 -7.62 -3.99
CA ALA A 329 17.66 -7.78 -3.09
C ALA A 329 18.01 -8.65 -1.88
N VAL A 330 18.64 -9.81 -2.11
CA VAL A 330 19.04 -10.74 -1.04
C VAL A 330 20.10 -10.13 -0.13
N VAL A 331 21.10 -9.42 -0.68
CA VAL A 331 22.11 -8.74 0.15
C VAL A 331 21.50 -7.64 1.00
N SER A 332 20.67 -6.76 0.42
CA SER A 332 20.01 -5.69 1.19
C SER A 332 19.12 -6.27 2.30
N ALA A 333 18.35 -7.32 2.00
CA ALA A 333 17.52 -8.00 2.98
C ALA A 333 18.35 -8.72 4.07
N ALA A 334 19.48 -9.33 3.72
CA ALA A 334 20.33 -10.02 4.69
C ALA A 334 21.00 -9.07 5.68
N LEU A 335 21.44 -7.89 5.20
CA LEU A 335 22.18 -6.93 6.02
C LEU A 335 21.28 -6.01 6.86
N PHE A 336 20.05 -5.71 6.39
CA PHE A 336 19.15 -4.75 7.03
C PHE A 336 17.74 -5.28 7.31
N GLY A 337 17.44 -6.51 6.89
CA GLY A 337 16.19 -7.21 7.20
C GLY A 337 16.22 -7.99 8.51
N GLY A 338 17.40 -8.18 9.11
CA GLY A 338 17.58 -8.75 10.45
C GLY A 338 16.96 -10.14 10.65
N SER A 339 16.99 -10.62 11.90
CA SER A 339 16.24 -11.80 12.33
C SER A 339 15.83 -11.67 13.79
N GLY A 340 14.82 -12.42 14.23
CA GLY A 340 14.36 -12.37 15.62
C GLY A 340 13.93 -10.96 16.02
N ALA A 341 14.48 -10.45 17.12
CA ALA A 341 14.15 -9.13 17.68
C ALA A 341 14.64 -7.95 16.82
N GLU A 342 15.62 -8.15 15.94
CA GLU A 342 16.20 -7.09 15.12
C GLU A 342 15.54 -6.96 13.74
N ALA A 343 14.63 -7.88 13.42
CA ALA A 343 13.85 -7.82 12.18
C ALA A 343 12.98 -6.56 12.14
N PRO A 344 12.86 -5.85 11.00
CA PRO A 344 12.01 -4.67 10.88
C PRO A 344 10.57 -4.91 11.31
N ALA A 345 10.01 -6.09 11.02
CA ALA A 345 8.68 -6.45 11.48
C ALA A 345 8.59 -6.55 13.02
N ALA A 346 9.59 -7.13 13.69
CA ALA A 346 9.61 -7.13 15.15
C ALA A 346 9.69 -5.70 15.70
N ASP A 347 10.50 -4.84 15.10
CA ASP A 347 10.59 -3.42 15.49
C ASP A 347 9.27 -2.65 15.29
N VAL A 348 8.52 -2.93 14.22
CA VAL A 348 7.14 -2.41 14.06
C VAL A 348 6.28 -2.83 15.24
N PHE A 349 6.31 -4.11 15.63
CA PHE A 349 5.57 -4.60 16.79
C PHE A 349 5.97 -3.88 18.08
N GLU A 350 7.27 -3.82 18.40
CA GLU A 350 7.75 -3.20 19.65
C GLU A 350 7.32 -1.74 19.76
N ARG A 351 7.45 -0.97 18.68
CA ARG A 351 7.11 0.46 18.67
C ARG A 351 5.61 0.68 18.79
N THR A 352 4.80 -0.10 18.07
CA THR A 352 3.35 -0.04 18.21
C THR A 352 2.91 -0.45 19.62
N ALA A 353 3.51 -1.49 20.20
CA ALA A 353 3.25 -1.90 21.59
C ALA A 353 3.65 -0.82 22.61
N ALA A 354 4.69 -0.04 22.31
CA ALA A 354 5.10 1.13 23.09
C ALA A 354 4.21 2.37 22.89
N GLY A 355 3.22 2.30 21.99
CA GLY A 355 2.26 3.39 21.74
C GLY A 355 2.68 4.37 20.63
N ALA A 356 3.71 4.05 19.84
CA ALA A 356 4.06 4.87 18.68
C ALA A 356 2.94 4.80 17.63
N VAL A 357 2.44 5.96 17.22
CA VAL A 357 1.38 6.10 16.20
C VAL A 357 1.84 7.06 15.13
N ARG A 358 1.69 6.68 13.86
CA ARG A 358 1.89 7.58 12.72
C ARG A 358 0.55 8.19 12.30
N GLU A 359 0.42 9.50 12.43
CA GLU A 359 -0.79 10.21 11.97
C GLU A 359 -0.91 10.22 10.43
N ASN A 360 -2.15 10.27 9.95
CA ASN A 360 -2.43 10.56 8.54
C ASN A 360 -2.36 12.08 8.34
N SER A 361 -1.20 12.61 7.94
CA SER A 361 -1.06 14.00 7.54
C SER A 361 -0.66 14.11 6.08
N LEU A 362 -1.38 14.95 5.34
CA LEU A 362 -0.98 15.46 4.04
C LEU A 362 -0.76 16.95 4.15
N ASP A 363 0.25 17.46 3.45
CA ASP A 363 0.39 18.90 3.28
C ASP A 363 -0.69 19.33 2.30
N LEU A 364 -1.73 19.97 2.85
CA LEU A 364 -2.85 20.46 2.07
C LEU A 364 -2.51 21.85 1.51
N PRO A 365 -3.05 22.22 0.33
CA PRO A 365 -2.82 23.53 -0.23
C PRO A 365 -3.36 24.64 0.71
N PRO A 366 -2.83 25.88 0.66
CA PRO A 366 -3.23 26.96 1.57
C PRO A 366 -4.75 27.25 1.62
N GLU A 367 -5.44 27.04 0.49
CA GLU A 367 -6.90 27.13 0.39
C GLU A 367 -7.64 26.17 1.33
N ALA A 368 -7.01 25.07 1.76
CA ALA A 368 -7.55 24.13 2.73
C ALA A 368 -7.79 24.78 4.11
N GLU A 369 -7.05 25.82 4.49
CA GLU A 369 -7.25 26.49 5.78
C GLU A 369 -8.53 27.34 5.80
N GLU A 370 -8.92 27.92 4.66
CA GLU A 370 -10.17 28.69 4.57
C GLU A 370 -11.39 27.78 4.76
N MET A 371 -11.40 26.61 4.09
CA MET A 371 -12.46 25.61 4.24
C MET A 371 -12.40 24.91 5.61
N ARG A 372 -11.21 24.70 6.19
CA ARG A 372 -11.05 24.14 7.54
C ARG A 372 -11.79 24.94 8.59
N ALA A 373 -11.71 26.26 8.55
CA ALA A 373 -12.44 27.11 9.51
C ALA A 373 -13.95 26.89 9.45
N GLY A 374 -14.52 26.78 8.25
CA GLY A 374 -15.95 26.50 8.04
C GLY A 374 -16.35 25.10 8.50
N ILE A 375 -15.59 24.08 8.08
CA ILE A 375 -15.85 22.68 8.44
C ILE A 375 -15.72 22.48 9.96
N ARG A 376 -14.74 23.12 10.61
CA ARG A 376 -14.58 23.09 12.07
C ARG A 376 -15.78 23.68 12.80
N ALA A 377 -16.29 24.81 12.31
CA ALA A 377 -17.48 25.42 12.88
C ALA A 377 -18.71 24.50 12.74
N ASP A 378 -18.90 23.91 11.56
CA ASP A 378 -19.96 22.94 11.32
C ASP A 378 -19.80 21.69 12.21
N ALA A 379 -18.58 21.18 12.35
CA ALA A 379 -18.27 20.04 13.20
C ALA A 379 -18.56 20.35 14.68
N ALA A 380 -18.19 21.53 15.18
CA ALA A 380 -18.51 21.93 16.54
C ALA A 380 -20.03 22.05 16.76
N GLU A 381 -20.78 22.60 15.80
CA GLU A 381 -22.24 22.64 15.85
C GLU A 381 -22.83 21.24 15.90
N ILE A 382 -22.44 20.36 14.97
CA ILE A 382 -22.92 18.97 14.89
C ILE A 382 -22.59 18.22 16.17
N ALA A 383 -21.37 18.31 16.69
CA ALA A 383 -20.95 17.61 17.91
C ALA A 383 -21.84 17.98 19.13
N GLY A 384 -22.38 19.20 19.17
CA GLY A 384 -23.29 19.66 20.22
C GLY A 384 -24.74 19.14 20.13
N LEU A 385 -25.14 18.52 19.01
CA LEU A 385 -26.51 18.03 18.80
C LEU A 385 -26.73 16.61 19.36
N GLY A 386 -27.99 16.25 19.63
CA GLY A 386 -28.37 14.85 19.88
C GLY A 386 -28.27 13.99 18.62
N LYS A 387 -28.07 12.67 18.75
CA LYS A 387 -27.76 11.76 17.62
C LYS A 387 -28.70 11.85 16.40
N GLU A 388 -30.00 12.03 16.61
CA GLU A 388 -30.96 12.18 15.50
C GLU A 388 -30.78 13.54 14.79
N ALA A 389 -30.66 14.62 15.56
CA ALA A 389 -30.40 15.95 15.02
C ALA A 389 -29.01 16.06 14.36
N GLN A 390 -28.01 15.33 14.85
CA GLN A 390 -26.71 15.18 14.20
C GLN A 390 -26.86 14.60 12.80
N ARG A 391 -27.60 13.48 12.67
CA ARG A 391 -27.83 12.86 11.37
C ARG A 391 -28.55 13.81 10.42
N ASP A 392 -29.61 14.47 10.88
CA ASP A 392 -30.37 15.39 10.04
C ASP A 392 -29.50 16.56 9.56
N LYS A 393 -28.68 17.14 10.45
CA LYS A 393 -27.72 18.19 10.09
C LYS A 393 -26.64 17.69 9.13
N LEU A 394 -26.09 16.50 9.32
CA LEU A 394 -25.13 15.89 8.41
C LEU A 394 -25.73 15.66 7.00
N ILE A 395 -27.02 15.33 6.93
CA ILE A 395 -27.73 15.15 5.65
C ILE A 395 -27.93 16.52 4.98
N GLU A 396 -28.44 17.51 5.73
CA GLU A 396 -28.68 18.87 5.24
C GLU A 396 -27.42 19.53 4.68
N THR A 397 -26.30 19.37 5.39
CA THR A 397 -24.99 19.95 5.02
C THR A 397 -24.23 19.14 3.97
N GLY A 398 -24.73 17.96 3.60
CA GLY A 398 -24.07 17.03 2.69
C GLY A 398 -22.87 16.27 3.29
N TYR A 399 -22.54 16.45 4.57
CA TYR A 399 -21.42 15.77 5.23
C TYR A 399 -21.63 14.26 5.42
N VAL A 400 -22.86 13.75 5.32
CA VAL A 400 -23.10 12.29 5.31
C VAL A 400 -22.37 11.62 4.15
N MET A 401 -22.41 12.20 2.95
CA MET A 401 -21.72 11.71 1.75
C MET A 401 -21.03 12.88 1.04
N PRO A 402 -19.89 13.39 1.56
CA PRO A 402 -19.30 14.63 1.06
C PRO A 402 -18.98 14.59 -0.43
N HIS A 403 -18.46 13.45 -0.90
CA HIS A 403 -18.07 13.22 -2.29
C HIS A 403 -19.24 13.12 -3.28
N TRP A 404 -20.49 13.02 -2.81
CA TRP A 404 -21.64 12.98 -3.71
C TRP A 404 -21.91 14.36 -4.33
N PRO A 405 -22.45 14.41 -5.57
CA PRO A 405 -22.85 15.66 -6.19
C PRO A 405 -23.86 16.45 -5.34
N LYS A 406 -23.79 17.78 -5.41
CA LYS A 406 -24.85 18.66 -4.88
C LYS A 406 -26.19 18.36 -5.59
N PRO A 407 -27.35 18.45 -4.89
CA PRO A 407 -27.52 18.86 -3.50
C PRO A 407 -27.43 17.71 -2.47
N TRP A 408 -27.09 16.49 -2.90
CA TRP A 408 -27.15 15.28 -2.03
C TRP A 408 -25.86 15.00 -1.26
N GLY A 409 -24.78 15.65 -1.67
CA GLY A 409 -23.54 15.78 -0.94
C GLY A 409 -22.98 17.18 -1.14
N ARG A 410 -21.66 17.31 -1.03
CA ARG A 410 -20.95 18.59 -1.14
C ARG A 410 -20.23 18.77 -2.48
N ALA A 411 -20.17 17.70 -3.28
CA ALA A 411 -19.21 17.54 -4.37
C ALA A 411 -17.76 17.78 -3.88
N ALA A 412 -17.47 17.34 -2.66
CA ALA A 412 -16.18 17.52 -2.01
C ALA A 412 -15.10 16.79 -2.82
N ASP A 413 -14.09 17.55 -3.24
CA ASP A 413 -12.87 17.01 -3.83
C ASP A 413 -12.01 16.30 -2.77
N ALA A 414 -10.80 15.89 -3.14
CA ALA A 414 -9.90 15.20 -2.24
C ALA A 414 -9.48 16.08 -1.04
N VAL A 415 -9.26 17.38 -1.26
CA VAL A 415 -8.85 18.33 -0.20
C VAL A 415 -10.01 18.52 0.78
N GLU A 416 -11.22 18.79 0.29
CA GLU A 416 -12.39 18.95 1.14
C GLU A 416 -12.70 17.68 1.94
N GLN A 417 -12.57 16.50 1.34
CA GLN A 417 -12.76 15.24 2.06
C GLN A 417 -11.74 15.01 3.18
N LEU A 418 -10.46 15.33 2.96
CA LEU A 418 -9.42 15.19 3.97
C LEU A 418 -9.66 16.12 5.16
N VAL A 419 -9.98 17.39 4.89
CA VAL A 419 -10.28 18.36 5.97
C VAL A 419 -11.55 17.97 6.73
N ILE A 420 -12.58 17.45 6.05
CA ILE A 420 -13.77 16.89 6.72
C ILE A 420 -13.36 15.76 7.67
N GLU A 421 -12.51 14.84 7.23
CA GLU A 421 -12.09 13.71 8.04
C GLU A 421 -11.26 14.14 9.26
N GLU A 422 -10.35 15.09 9.10
CA GLU A 422 -9.54 15.66 10.18
C GLU A 422 -10.40 16.37 11.23
N GLU A 423 -11.23 17.31 10.81
CA GLU A 423 -12.04 18.11 11.74
C GLU A 423 -13.16 17.27 12.39
N PHE A 424 -13.73 16.29 11.68
CA PHE A 424 -14.71 15.37 12.28
C PHE A 424 -14.06 14.43 13.30
N ARG A 425 -12.84 13.95 13.03
CA ARG A 425 -12.07 13.17 13.99
C ARG A 425 -11.79 14.00 15.25
N ALA A 426 -11.32 15.23 15.08
CA ALA A 426 -11.05 16.15 16.20
C ALA A 426 -12.31 16.45 17.02
N ALA A 427 -13.47 16.56 16.37
CA ALA A 427 -14.76 16.78 17.03
C ALA A 427 -15.43 15.50 17.57
N GLY A 428 -14.82 14.32 17.38
CA GLY A 428 -15.40 13.04 17.79
C GLY A 428 -16.67 12.63 17.02
N ILE A 429 -16.89 13.17 15.82
CA ILE A 429 -18.04 12.87 14.97
C ILE A 429 -17.79 11.60 14.16
N LYS A 430 -18.64 10.58 14.37
CA LYS A 430 -18.68 9.39 13.51
C LYS A 430 -19.81 9.52 12.50
N ARG A 431 -19.46 9.56 11.21
CA ARG A 431 -20.44 9.55 10.11
C ARG A 431 -21.19 8.21 10.09
N PRO A 432 -22.51 8.19 9.79
CA PRO A 432 -23.24 6.94 9.66
C PRO A 432 -22.74 6.15 8.44
N ASP A 433 -22.54 4.84 8.59
CA ASP A 433 -22.28 3.94 7.47
C ASP A 433 -23.61 3.60 6.73
N TYR A 434 -23.57 3.64 5.41
CA TYR A 434 -24.69 3.30 4.53
C TYR A 434 -24.48 2.01 3.75
N GLY A 435 -23.27 1.42 3.76
CA GLY A 435 -22.94 0.19 3.04
C GLY A 435 -23.55 0.14 1.65
N ILE A 436 -24.28 -0.95 1.35
CA ILE A 436 -24.95 -1.16 0.05
C ILE A 436 -25.87 -0.03 -0.36
N THR A 437 -26.55 0.59 0.60
CA THR A 437 -27.44 1.72 0.31
C THR A 437 -26.64 2.89 -0.25
N GLY A 438 -25.43 3.17 0.26
CA GLY A 438 -24.59 4.25 -0.22
C GLY A 438 -24.27 4.13 -1.72
N TRP A 439 -23.63 3.02 -2.13
CA TRP A 439 -23.19 2.89 -3.52
C TRP A 439 -24.33 2.68 -4.51
N VAL A 440 -25.45 2.09 -4.08
CA VAL A 440 -26.68 2.00 -4.89
C VAL A 440 -27.28 3.38 -5.13
N ILE A 441 -27.40 4.21 -4.09
CA ILE A 441 -28.00 5.54 -4.22
C ILE A 441 -27.10 6.49 -5.01
N LEU A 442 -25.77 6.41 -4.85
CA LEU A 442 -24.85 7.15 -5.73
C LEU A 442 -25.05 6.77 -7.21
N THR A 443 -25.33 5.48 -7.49
CA THR A 443 -25.66 5.04 -8.86
C THR A 443 -26.95 5.70 -9.36
N LEU A 444 -27.99 5.80 -8.52
CA LEU A 444 -29.24 6.49 -8.89
C LEU A 444 -29.01 7.99 -9.13
N ILE A 445 -28.15 8.65 -8.36
CA ILE A 445 -27.77 10.05 -8.61
C ILE A 445 -27.08 10.20 -9.98
N GLN A 446 -26.26 9.21 -10.38
CA GLN A 446 -25.50 9.22 -11.64
C GLN A 446 -26.34 8.86 -12.87
N HIS A 447 -27.31 7.94 -12.73
CA HIS A 447 -27.98 7.30 -13.87
C HIS A 447 -29.51 7.31 -13.80
N GLY A 448 -30.08 7.72 -12.67
CA GLY A 448 -31.53 7.80 -12.48
C GLY A 448 -32.14 9.05 -13.10
N THR A 449 -33.45 9.02 -13.26
CA THR A 449 -34.22 10.20 -13.67
C THR A 449 -34.37 11.18 -12.50
N PRO A 450 -34.63 12.48 -12.75
CA PRO A 450 -34.89 13.44 -11.68
C PRO A 450 -35.99 12.98 -10.71
N TRP A 451 -37.03 12.32 -11.23
CA TRP A 451 -38.11 11.75 -10.43
C TRP A 451 -37.63 10.62 -9.51
N GLN A 452 -36.80 9.69 -10.01
CA GLN A 452 -36.21 8.62 -9.18
C GLN A 452 -35.35 9.21 -8.06
N ILE A 453 -34.54 10.23 -8.39
CA ILE A 453 -33.67 10.92 -7.44
C ILE A 453 -34.51 11.57 -6.32
N GLU A 454 -35.52 12.36 -6.67
CA GLU A 454 -36.44 13.00 -5.71
C GLU A 454 -37.18 11.98 -4.84
N ARG A 455 -37.63 10.87 -5.43
CA ARG A 455 -38.40 9.83 -4.75
C ARG A 455 -37.60 9.07 -3.69
N PHE A 456 -36.31 8.83 -3.92
CA PHE A 456 -35.54 7.82 -3.17
C PHE A 456 -34.36 8.33 -2.36
N VAL A 457 -33.63 9.36 -2.81
CA VAL A 457 -32.34 9.71 -2.18
C VAL A 457 -32.50 10.15 -0.73
N GLN A 458 -33.45 11.05 -0.45
CA GLN A 458 -33.65 11.57 0.92
C GLN A 458 -34.10 10.47 1.90
N LYS A 459 -34.99 9.56 1.46
CA LYS A 459 -35.45 8.43 2.29
C LYS A 459 -34.31 7.47 2.60
N ALA A 460 -33.43 7.23 1.63
CA ALA A 460 -32.26 6.40 1.83
C ALA A 460 -31.26 7.05 2.79
N LEU A 461 -30.98 8.35 2.64
CA LEU A 461 -30.15 9.12 3.57
C LEU A 461 -30.73 9.13 4.99
N ARG A 462 -32.05 9.20 5.17
CA ARG A 462 -32.69 9.07 6.49
C ARG A 462 -32.72 7.65 7.04
N LYS A 463 -32.32 6.65 6.24
CA LYS A 463 -32.44 5.21 6.52
C LYS A 463 -33.90 4.74 6.69
N ASP A 464 -34.85 5.46 6.11
CA ASP A 464 -36.27 5.06 6.04
C ASP A 464 -36.48 3.93 5.03
N GLU A 465 -35.71 3.97 3.92
CA GLU A 465 -35.66 2.91 2.92
C GLU A 465 -34.21 2.40 2.79
N ILE A 466 -33.95 1.20 3.31
CA ILE A 466 -32.66 0.50 3.15
C ILE A 466 -32.68 -0.29 1.85
N TRP A 467 -31.57 -0.25 1.11
CA TRP A 467 -31.43 -0.85 -0.21
C TRP A 467 -30.49 -2.07 -0.22
N CYS A 468 -30.83 -3.06 -1.05
CA CYS A 468 -29.96 -4.18 -1.39
C CYS A 468 -29.54 -4.17 -2.87
N GLN A 469 -28.50 -4.95 -3.19
CA GLN A 469 -27.97 -5.13 -4.55
C GLN A 469 -28.32 -6.53 -5.06
N LEU A 470 -29.10 -6.60 -6.13
CA LEU A 470 -29.72 -7.82 -6.66
C LEU A 470 -29.08 -8.22 -8.00
N PHE A 471 -27.75 -8.39 -8.01
CA PHE A 471 -27.00 -8.64 -9.25
C PHE A 471 -26.77 -10.13 -9.48
N SER A 472 -26.18 -10.81 -8.49
CA SER A 472 -25.75 -12.20 -8.60
C SER A 472 -26.92 -13.20 -8.71
N GLU A 473 -26.69 -14.24 -9.50
CA GLU A 473 -27.58 -15.39 -9.70
C GLU A 473 -26.82 -16.69 -9.45
N PRO A 474 -27.51 -17.83 -9.23
CA PRO A 474 -26.85 -19.11 -9.01
C PRO A 474 -25.80 -19.46 -10.08
N ASP A 475 -26.10 -19.16 -11.35
CA ASP A 475 -25.22 -19.40 -12.50
C ASP A 475 -24.41 -18.17 -12.93
N ALA A 476 -24.58 -17.01 -12.28
CA ALA A 476 -23.94 -15.75 -12.69
C ALA A 476 -23.45 -14.95 -11.47
N GLY A 477 -22.25 -15.30 -11.00
CA GLY A 477 -21.51 -14.56 -9.96
C GLY A 477 -20.39 -13.72 -10.56
N SER A 478 -19.20 -14.32 -10.75
CA SER A 478 -18.04 -13.62 -11.33
C SER A 478 -18.26 -13.17 -12.77
N ASP A 479 -19.01 -13.93 -13.57
CA ASP A 479 -19.53 -13.51 -14.88
C ASP A 479 -20.90 -12.85 -14.72
N ALA A 480 -20.92 -11.70 -14.04
CA ALA A 480 -22.15 -10.99 -13.68
C ALA A 480 -22.97 -10.50 -14.88
N ALA A 481 -22.44 -10.58 -16.10
CA ALA A 481 -23.18 -10.27 -17.32
C ALA A 481 -23.95 -11.47 -17.90
N SER A 482 -23.77 -12.68 -17.37
CA SER A 482 -24.47 -13.91 -17.79
C SER A 482 -25.81 -14.15 -17.09
N ILE A 483 -26.35 -13.13 -16.42
CA ILE A 483 -27.66 -13.20 -15.75
C ILE A 483 -28.79 -13.62 -16.70
N LYS A 484 -29.76 -14.33 -16.13
CA LYS A 484 -30.92 -14.94 -16.78
C LYS A 484 -32.26 -14.48 -16.18
N THR A 485 -32.30 -13.83 -15.02
CA THR A 485 -33.55 -13.24 -14.49
C THR A 485 -34.19 -12.38 -15.56
N ARG A 486 -35.39 -12.75 -16.00
CA ARG A 486 -36.01 -12.20 -17.21
C ARG A 486 -36.95 -11.07 -16.85
N ALA A 487 -36.93 -10.00 -17.63
CA ALA A 487 -37.95 -8.96 -17.63
C ALA A 487 -38.68 -8.97 -18.98
N THR A 488 -39.98 -9.23 -18.97
CA THR A 488 -40.84 -9.27 -20.16
C THR A 488 -41.66 -8.00 -20.22
N ARG A 489 -41.68 -7.33 -21.38
CA ARG A 489 -42.44 -6.09 -21.58
C ARG A 489 -43.94 -6.36 -21.42
N VAL A 490 -44.63 -5.50 -20.66
CA VAL A 490 -46.08 -5.46 -20.52
C VAL A 490 -46.57 -4.02 -20.62
N ASP A 491 -47.89 -3.79 -20.55
CA ASP A 491 -48.44 -2.44 -20.52
C ASP A 491 -47.96 -1.70 -19.26
N GLY A 492 -47.47 -0.46 -19.43
CA GLY A 492 -46.94 0.38 -18.36
C GLY A 492 -45.63 -0.07 -17.69
N GLY A 493 -45.01 -1.17 -18.12
CA GLY A 493 -43.76 -1.64 -17.49
C GLY A 493 -43.30 -3.03 -17.88
N TRP A 494 -42.82 -3.79 -16.89
CA TRP A 494 -42.17 -5.08 -17.05
C TRP A 494 -42.66 -6.10 -16.03
N LYS A 495 -42.75 -7.36 -16.44
CA LYS A 495 -42.92 -8.51 -15.56
C LYS A 495 -41.59 -9.23 -15.37
N ILE A 496 -41.10 -9.24 -14.14
CA ILE A 496 -39.81 -9.83 -13.76
C ILE A 496 -40.05 -11.21 -13.17
N ASN A 497 -39.34 -12.20 -13.73
CA ASN A 497 -39.37 -13.57 -13.25
C ASN A 497 -37.94 -14.15 -13.19
N GLY A 498 -37.58 -14.73 -12.06
CA GLY A 498 -36.26 -15.33 -11.87
C GLY A 498 -35.82 -15.36 -10.41
N GLN A 499 -34.51 -15.55 -10.22
CA GLN A 499 -33.91 -15.72 -8.90
C GLN A 499 -32.59 -14.95 -8.81
N LYS A 500 -32.41 -14.25 -7.70
CA LYS A 500 -31.14 -13.70 -7.23
C LYS A 500 -30.66 -14.44 -6.00
N VAL A 501 -29.36 -14.39 -5.75
CA VAL A 501 -28.73 -15.06 -4.61
C VAL A 501 -27.54 -14.25 -4.11
N TRP A 502 -27.12 -14.53 -2.86
CA TRP A 502 -26.08 -13.78 -2.14
C TRP A 502 -26.46 -12.33 -1.86
N THR A 503 -27.77 -12.00 -1.86
CA THR A 503 -28.25 -10.64 -1.66
C THR A 503 -28.20 -10.28 -0.18
N SER A 504 -27.15 -9.55 0.21
CA SER A 504 -26.97 -9.08 1.58
C SER A 504 -28.13 -8.20 2.03
N GLY A 505 -28.66 -8.48 3.22
CA GLY A 505 -29.68 -7.68 3.89
C GLY A 505 -31.09 -7.70 3.30
N ALA A 506 -31.34 -8.44 2.21
CA ALA A 506 -32.62 -8.41 1.49
C ALA A 506 -33.87 -8.57 2.40
N HIS A 507 -33.79 -9.38 3.47
CA HIS A 507 -34.91 -9.63 4.38
C HIS A 507 -35.33 -8.41 5.23
N TYR A 508 -34.50 -7.37 5.31
CA TYR A 508 -34.86 -6.10 5.97
C TYR A 508 -34.85 -4.90 5.01
N CYS A 509 -34.48 -5.08 3.74
CA CYS A 509 -34.46 -4.00 2.76
C CYS A 509 -35.88 -3.64 2.30
N ALA A 510 -36.11 -2.34 2.06
CA ALA A 510 -37.35 -1.84 1.47
C ALA A 510 -37.29 -1.85 -0.06
N ARG A 511 -36.08 -1.73 -0.62
CA ARG A 511 -35.83 -1.61 -2.06
C ARG A 511 -34.64 -2.46 -2.47
N GLY A 512 -34.56 -2.77 -3.76
CA GLY A 512 -33.39 -3.39 -4.35
C GLY A 512 -33.10 -2.84 -5.74
N LEU A 513 -31.81 -2.73 -6.08
CA LEU A 513 -31.36 -2.43 -7.44
C LEU A 513 -30.99 -3.74 -8.12
N ALA A 514 -31.79 -4.16 -9.10
CA ALA A 514 -31.65 -5.46 -9.77
C ALA A 514 -31.20 -5.32 -11.22
N THR A 515 -30.36 -6.24 -11.67
CA THR A 515 -30.08 -6.43 -13.09
C THR A 515 -30.94 -7.55 -13.65
N VAL A 516 -31.56 -7.32 -14.80
CA VAL A 516 -32.48 -8.25 -15.47
C VAL A 516 -32.18 -8.34 -16.96
N ARG A 517 -32.44 -9.50 -17.55
CA ARG A 517 -32.36 -9.77 -18.98
C ARG A 517 -33.66 -9.34 -19.65
N THR A 518 -33.57 -8.28 -20.46
CA THR A 518 -34.68 -7.76 -21.28
C THR A 518 -34.58 -8.20 -22.74
N ASP A 519 -33.37 -8.50 -23.22
CA ASP A 519 -33.12 -9.07 -24.53
C ASP A 519 -32.19 -10.29 -24.41
N PRO A 520 -32.71 -11.53 -24.56
CA PRO A 520 -31.92 -12.76 -24.47
C PRO A 520 -31.07 -13.04 -25.71
N ASP A 521 -31.37 -12.41 -26.85
CA ASP A 521 -30.70 -12.66 -28.13
C ASP A 521 -29.56 -11.65 -28.38
N ALA A 522 -29.58 -10.51 -27.67
CA ALA A 522 -28.49 -9.55 -27.67
C ALA A 522 -27.20 -10.11 -27.02
N PRO A 523 -26.01 -9.60 -27.41
CA PRO A 523 -24.76 -9.89 -26.72
C PRO A 523 -24.87 -9.67 -25.21
N LYS A 524 -24.17 -10.49 -24.40
CA LYS A 524 -24.34 -10.56 -22.94
C LYS A 524 -24.51 -9.21 -22.23
N HIS A 525 -23.72 -8.20 -22.60
CA HIS A 525 -23.75 -6.88 -21.95
C HIS A 525 -24.87 -5.96 -22.48
N ALA A 526 -25.31 -6.16 -23.72
CA ALA A 526 -26.26 -5.31 -24.43
C ALA A 526 -27.73 -5.74 -24.27
N GLY A 527 -28.00 -6.84 -23.55
CA GLY A 527 -29.36 -7.32 -23.27
C GLY A 527 -29.82 -7.12 -21.83
N ILE A 528 -29.06 -6.37 -21.02
CA ILE A 528 -29.30 -6.18 -19.59
C ILE A 528 -29.99 -4.84 -19.36
N THR A 529 -30.99 -4.81 -18.49
CA THR A 529 -31.63 -3.61 -17.95
C THR A 529 -31.47 -3.60 -16.43
N THR A 530 -31.35 -2.40 -15.84
CA THR A 530 -31.30 -2.23 -14.38
C THR A 530 -32.62 -1.63 -13.91
N VAL A 531 -33.18 -2.18 -12.84
CA VAL A 531 -34.52 -1.83 -12.35
C VAL A 531 -34.52 -1.69 -10.83
N ILE A 532 -35.41 -0.84 -10.32
CA ILE A 532 -35.71 -0.69 -8.91
C ILE A 532 -36.84 -1.68 -8.56
N VAL A 533 -36.64 -2.45 -7.49
CA VAL A 533 -37.57 -3.48 -7.02
C VAL A 533 -38.11 -3.08 -5.64
N ASP A 534 -39.43 -3.18 -5.46
CA ASP A 534 -40.04 -3.16 -4.14
C ASP A 534 -39.87 -4.52 -3.47
N MET A 535 -39.02 -4.58 -2.44
CA MET A 535 -38.72 -5.82 -1.72
C MET A 535 -39.86 -6.31 -0.83
N LYS A 536 -40.90 -5.48 -0.63
CA LYS A 536 -42.09 -5.81 0.16
C LYS A 536 -43.29 -6.21 -0.72
N ALA A 537 -43.13 -6.21 -2.04
CA ALA A 537 -44.18 -6.65 -2.94
C ALA A 537 -44.50 -8.15 -2.70
N PRO A 538 -45.77 -8.56 -2.78
CA PRO A 538 -46.17 -9.94 -2.52
C PRO A 538 -45.55 -10.97 -3.49
N GLU A 539 -45.12 -10.53 -4.68
CA GLU A 539 -44.43 -11.33 -5.69
C GLU A 539 -42.93 -11.55 -5.40
N VAL A 540 -42.39 -10.88 -4.37
CA VAL A 540 -40.99 -11.02 -3.94
C VAL A 540 -40.93 -11.94 -2.73
N GLU A 541 -40.29 -13.10 -2.92
CA GLU A 541 -40.01 -14.02 -1.82
C GLU A 541 -38.52 -13.92 -1.44
N VAL A 542 -38.24 -13.56 -0.18
CA VAL A 542 -36.88 -13.52 0.35
C VAL A 542 -36.66 -14.71 1.28
N ARG A 543 -35.62 -15.51 1.00
CA ARG A 543 -35.22 -16.64 1.84
C ARG A 543 -33.81 -16.41 2.41
N PRO A 544 -33.66 -16.19 3.72
CA PRO A 544 -32.34 -16.07 4.34
C PRO A 544 -31.51 -17.34 4.16
N LEU A 545 -30.24 -17.18 3.80
CA LEU A 545 -29.27 -18.26 3.69
C LEU A 545 -28.39 -18.31 4.92
N ARG A 546 -28.35 -19.48 5.56
CA ARG A 546 -27.50 -19.68 6.74
C ARG A 546 -26.03 -19.80 6.32
N GLN A 547 -25.19 -18.94 6.88
CA GLN A 547 -23.77 -18.84 6.58
C GLN A 547 -22.93 -19.77 7.45
N ILE A 548 -21.65 -19.91 7.09
CA ILE A 548 -20.66 -20.67 7.88
C ILE A 548 -20.45 -20.12 9.31
N THR A 549 -20.80 -18.85 9.54
CA THR A 549 -20.80 -18.20 10.87
C THR A 549 -22.02 -18.58 11.71
N GLY A 550 -23.01 -19.26 11.12
CA GLY A 550 -24.31 -19.56 11.72
C GLY A 550 -25.36 -18.45 11.55
N GLY A 551 -24.96 -17.23 11.13
CA GLY A 551 -25.83 -16.09 10.82
C GLY A 551 -26.54 -16.21 9.47
N SER A 552 -27.29 -15.18 9.06
CA SER A 552 -28.05 -15.18 7.79
C SER A 552 -28.13 -13.80 7.14
N ASP A 553 -26.98 -13.14 7.02
CA ASP A 553 -26.89 -11.76 6.52
C ASP A 553 -27.09 -11.64 4.99
N PHE A 554 -27.19 -12.75 4.25
CA PHE A 554 -27.52 -12.75 2.81
C PHE A 554 -28.60 -13.77 2.47
N ASN A 555 -29.24 -13.60 1.32
CA ASN A 555 -30.51 -14.24 1.01
C ASN A 555 -30.57 -14.71 -0.45
N GLU A 556 -31.44 -15.68 -0.72
CA GLU A 556 -32.05 -15.88 -2.03
C GLU A 556 -33.26 -14.96 -2.15
N VAL A 557 -33.48 -14.42 -3.36
CA VAL A 557 -34.63 -13.58 -3.67
C VAL A 557 -35.28 -14.09 -4.94
N PHE A 558 -36.54 -14.46 -4.87
CA PHE A 558 -37.32 -14.97 -6.00
C PHE A 558 -38.32 -13.92 -6.46
N PHE A 559 -38.43 -13.75 -7.76
CA PHE A 559 -39.43 -12.90 -8.41
C PHE A 559 -40.43 -13.78 -9.14
N ASN A 560 -41.69 -13.73 -8.72
CA ASN A 560 -42.79 -14.50 -9.32
C ASN A 560 -43.71 -13.54 -10.08
N ASP A 561 -43.32 -13.19 -11.31
CA ASP A 561 -44.05 -12.23 -12.14
C ASP A 561 -44.24 -10.86 -11.46
N LEU A 562 -43.19 -10.38 -10.79
CA LEU A 562 -43.16 -9.05 -10.17
C LEU A 562 -43.39 -7.99 -11.24
N PHE A 563 -44.36 -7.10 -11.03
CA PHE A 563 -44.53 -5.93 -11.90
C PHE A 563 -43.59 -4.81 -11.48
N VAL A 564 -42.84 -4.27 -12.44
CA VAL A 564 -42.02 -3.06 -12.28
C VAL A 564 -42.44 -2.02 -13.33
N PRO A 565 -42.87 -0.83 -12.93
CA PRO A 565 -43.31 0.20 -13.86
C PRO A 565 -42.14 0.80 -14.64
N ASP A 566 -42.41 1.41 -15.79
CA ASP A 566 -41.37 2.05 -16.62
C ASP A 566 -40.54 3.11 -15.87
N GLU A 567 -41.16 3.82 -14.94
CA GLU A 567 -40.52 4.83 -14.11
C GLU A 567 -39.49 4.28 -13.12
N ASP A 568 -39.49 2.97 -12.86
CA ASP A 568 -38.53 2.28 -12.00
C ASP A 568 -37.42 1.56 -12.80
N VAL A 569 -37.36 1.76 -14.13
CA VAL A 569 -36.20 1.40 -14.95
C VAL A 569 -35.11 2.48 -14.80
N VAL A 570 -33.89 2.08 -14.43
CA VAL A 570 -32.76 3.00 -14.25
C VAL A 570 -31.92 3.07 -15.52
N GLY A 571 -31.83 4.25 -16.11
CA GLY A 571 -31.26 4.45 -17.44
C GLY A 571 -32.21 4.01 -18.55
N THR A 572 -31.67 3.54 -19.67
CA THR A 572 -32.46 3.03 -20.80
C THR A 572 -32.48 1.50 -20.81
N PRO A 573 -33.60 0.88 -21.25
CA PRO A 573 -33.65 -0.57 -21.48
C PRO A 573 -32.47 -1.04 -22.36
N ASN A 574 -31.95 -2.23 -22.07
CA ASN A 574 -30.78 -2.85 -22.73
C ASN A 574 -29.43 -2.15 -22.47
N SER A 575 -29.41 -1.05 -21.70
CA SER A 575 -28.17 -0.34 -21.31
C SER A 575 -27.82 -0.50 -19.82
N GLY A 576 -28.50 -1.42 -19.11
CA GLY A 576 -28.35 -1.63 -17.68
C GLY A 576 -26.95 -2.06 -17.24
N TRP A 577 -26.15 -2.67 -18.13
CA TRP A 577 -24.76 -3.01 -17.80
C TRP A 577 -23.89 -1.78 -17.50
N THR A 578 -24.18 -0.62 -18.10
CA THR A 578 -23.49 0.63 -17.76
C THR A 578 -23.81 1.05 -16.33
N VAL A 579 -25.08 0.98 -15.93
CA VAL A 579 -25.53 1.27 -14.57
C VAL A 579 -24.91 0.29 -13.57
N ALA A 580 -24.92 -1.01 -13.87
CA ALA A 580 -24.34 -2.04 -13.02
C ALA A 580 -22.83 -1.86 -12.84
N ARG A 581 -22.09 -1.48 -13.90
CA ARG A 581 -20.65 -1.17 -13.80
C ARG A 581 -20.37 0.04 -12.92
N ALA A 582 -21.22 1.06 -12.94
CA ALA A 582 -21.11 2.21 -12.04
C ALA A 582 -21.31 1.76 -10.58
N THR A 583 -22.35 0.97 -10.29
CA THR A 583 -22.56 0.39 -8.95
C THR A 583 -21.37 -0.43 -8.47
N LEU A 584 -20.85 -1.35 -9.30
CA LEU A 584 -19.66 -2.15 -8.97
C LEU A 584 -18.38 -1.31 -8.84
N GLY A 585 -18.32 -0.14 -9.49
CA GLY A 585 -17.24 0.83 -9.35
C GLY A 585 -17.30 1.52 -7.98
N ASN A 586 -18.47 2.04 -7.63
CA ASN A 586 -18.75 2.67 -6.35
C ASN A 586 -18.51 1.69 -5.18
N GLU A 587 -18.98 0.44 -5.29
CA GLU A 587 -18.76 -0.63 -4.31
C GLU A 587 -17.27 -0.84 -3.99
N ARG A 588 -16.42 -0.92 -5.02
CA ARG A 588 -14.97 -1.15 -4.84
C ARG A 588 -14.27 0.00 -4.11
N VAL A 589 -14.69 1.24 -4.36
CA VAL A 589 -14.16 2.42 -3.64
C VAL A 589 -14.60 2.38 -2.18
N SER A 590 -15.88 2.10 -1.91
CA SER A 590 -16.40 2.01 -0.54
C SER A 590 -15.78 0.88 0.27
N ILE A 591 -15.61 -0.32 -0.32
CA ILE A 591 -14.96 -1.45 0.37
C ILE A 591 -13.47 -1.18 0.57
N GLY A 592 -12.79 -0.60 -0.43
CA GLY A 592 -11.34 -0.33 -0.38
C GLY A 592 -10.92 0.88 0.47
N GLY A 593 -11.85 1.78 0.82
CA GLY A 593 -11.61 2.98 1.63
C GLY A 593 -11.59 2.75 3.15
N SER A 594 -11.96 1.55 3.61
CA SER A 594 -11.95 1.04 4.99
C SER A 594 -12.92 1.71 6.00
N GLY A 595 -13.41 0.88 6.94
CA GLY A 595 -13.92 1.31 8.24
C GLY A 595 -15.30 0.77 8.65
N SER A 596 -15.39 -0.46 9.18
CA SER A 596 -16.36 -0.76 10.27
C SER A 596 -16.19 -2.12 10.96
N PHE A 597 -15.76 -3.20 10.28
CA PHE A 597 -15.85 -4.54 10.87
C PHE A 597 -14.68 -4.97 11.78
N TYR A 598 -13.50 -4.37 11.62
CA TYR A 598 -12.24 -4.81 12.27
C TYR A 598 -11.47 -3.64 12.90
N GLU A 599 -12.15 -2.51 13.11
CA GLU A 599 -11.62 -1.35 13.83
C GLU A 599 -11.14 -1.80 15.22
N GLY A 600 -9.86 -1.57 15.53
CA GLY A 600 -9.22 -1.98 16.79
C GLY A 600 -8.72 -3.44 16.84
N LEU A 601 -8.76 -4.21 15.75
CA LEU A 601 -8.15 -5.56 15.73
C LEU A 601 -6.64 -5.47 15.94
N ALA A 602 -5.95 -4.51 15.32
CA ALA A 602 -4.52 -4.27 15.46
C ALA A 602 -4.08 -4.23 16.94
N ASP A 603 -4.73 -3.36 17.71
CA ASP A 603 -4.46 -3.16 19.14
C ASP A 603 -4.72 -4.45 19.94
N GLN A 604 -5.78 -5.18 19.60
CA GLN A 604 -6.09 -6.46 20.23
C GLN A 604 -5.01 -7.51 19.92
N LEU A 605 -4.48 -7.57 18.70
CA LEU A 605 -3.42 -8.51 18.34
C LEU A 605 -2.12 -8.19 19.08
N VAL A 606 -1.78 -6.91 19.24
CA VAL A 606 -0.63 -6.49 20.06
C VAL A 606 -0.80 -6.95 21.51
N GLN A 607 -1.94 -6.61 22.13
CA GLN A 607 -2.26 -7.00 23.50
C GLN A 607 -2.24 -8.52 23.70
N LEU A 608 -2.84 -9.29 22.80
CA LEU A 608 -2.88 -10.75 22.88
C LEU A 608 -1.49 -11.37 22.71
N THR A 609 -0.63 -10.76 21.88
CA THR A 609 0.76 -11.23 21.70
C THR A 609 1.56 -11.04 22.98
N ASP A 610 1.40 -9.92 23.69
CA ASP A 610 2.06 -9.68 24.98
C ASP A 610 1.50 -10.53 26.12
N GLN A 611 0.19 -10.78 26.12
CA GLN A 611 -0.45 -11.67 27.10
C GLN A 611 -0.05 -13.14 26.89
N HIS A 612 0.26 -13.52 25.65
CA HIS A 612 0.50 -14.91 25.26
C HIS A 612 1.72 -15.08 24.33
N PRO A 613 2.93 -14.69 24.77
CA PRO A 613 4.12 -14.66 23.91
C PRO A 613 4.52 -16.04 23.36
N ASP A 614 4.19 -17.12 24.09
CA ASP A 614 4.56 -18.50 23.71
C ASP A 614 3.53 -19.20 22.82
N ARG A 615 2.35 -18.60 22.57
CA ARG A 615 1.26 -19.27 21.82
C ARG A 615 1.44 -19.20 20.30
N LEU A 616 2.24 -18.26 19.82
CA LEU A 616 2.51 -18.08 18.40
C LEU A 616 4.02 -17.96 18.18
N ALA A 617 4.62 -19.00 17.62
CA ALA A 617 6.05 -18.98 17.26
C ALA A 617 6.34 -17.80 16.31
N GLY A 618 7.28 -16.95 16.68
CA GLY A 618 7.55 -15.70 15.94
C GLY A 618 6.40 -14.69 16.00
N GLY A 619 5.55 -14.73 17.03
CA GLY A 619 4.34 -13.92 17.16
C GLY A 619 4.60 -12.43 16.96
N ARG A 620 5.64 -11.87 17.58
CA ARG A 620 6.03 -10.46 17.41
C ARG A 620 6.36 -10.10 15.96
N ILE A 621 7.11 -10.96 15.27
CA ILE A 621 7.41 -10.78 13.83
C ILE A 621 6.13 -10.86 12.99
N ARG A 622 5.30 -11.89 13.21
CA ARG A 622 4.09 -12.11 12.40
C ARG A 622 3.05 -10.99 12.61
N VAL A 623 2.84 -10.55 13.84
CA VAL A 623 1.96 -9.41 14.16
C VAL A 623 2.56 -8.11 13.65
N GLY A 624 3.88 -7.93 13.78
CA GLY A 624 4.59 -6.80 13.18
C GLY A 624 4.44 -6.70 11.65
N SER A 625 4.52 -7.82 10.94
CA SER A 625 4.22 -7.87 9.50
C SER A 625 2.77 -7.52 9.21
N TYR A 626 1.82 -8.00 10.04
CA TYR A 626 0.41 -7.62 9.93
C TYR A 626 0.23 -6.09 10.10
N LEU A 627 0.85 -5.47 11.11
CA LEU A 627 0.79 -4.03 11.37
C LEU A 627 1.41 -3.20 10.24
N ALA A 628 2.51 -3.69 9.66
CA ALA A 628 3.12 -3.06 8.48
C ALA A 628 2.16 -3.09 7.28
N GLU A 629 1.46 -4.22 7.06
CA GLU A 629 0.46 -4.36 5.99
C GLU A 629 -0.79 -3.49 6.22
N GLU A 630 -1.22 -3.34 7.47
CA GLU A 630 -2.29 -2.43 7.86
C GLU A 630 -1.92 -0.97 7.56
N THR A 631 -0.68 -0.60 7.90
CA THR A 631 -0.12 0.71 7.55
C THR A 631 -0.08 0.92 6.04
N ALA A 632 0.33 -0.09 5.26
CA ALA A 632 0.33 0.00 3.80
C ALA A 632 -1.07 0.23 3.22
N LEU A 633 -2.12 -0.43 3.75
CA LEU A 633 -3.50 -0.20 3.33
C LEU A 633 -3.92 1.26 3.52
N ARG A 634 -3.61 1.83 4.68
CA ARG A 634 -3.83 3.25 4.99
C ARG A 634 -3.07 4.17 4.02
N LEU A 635 -1.78 3.91 3.81
CA LEU A 635 -0.92 4.73 2.97
C LEU A 635 -1.25 4.64 1.47
N LEU A 636 -1.74 3.50 0.98
CA LEU A 636 -2.23 3.37 -0.40
C LEU A 636 -3.45 4.27 -0.67
N ASN A 637 -4.34 4.39 0.31
CA ASN A 637 -5.46 5.32 0.25
C ASN A 637 -4.97 6.78 0.36
N LEU A 638 -4.03 7.07 1.26
CA LEU A 638 -3.45 8.41 1.40
C LEU A 638 -2.74 8.87 0.12
N ARG A 639 -1.95 8.01 -0.50
CA ARG A 639 -1.27 8.33 -1.79
C ARG A 639 -2.25 8.52 -2.93
N ARG A 640 -3.39 7.81 -2.93
CA ARG A 640 -4.46 8.05 -3.90
C ARG A 640 -5.05 9.45 -3.71
N ALA A 641 -5.30 9.84 -2.46
CA ALA A 641 -5.77 11.20 -2.15
C ALA A 641 -4.74 12.25 -2.58
N ALA A 642 -3.46 12.08 -2.23
CA ALA A 642 -2.38 12.99 -2.63
C ALA A 642 -2.30 13.16 -4.16
N ARG A 643 -2.33 12.07 -4.93
CA ARG A 643 -2.34 12.17 -6.41
C ARG A 643 -3.58 12.87 -6.95
N SER A 644 -4.72 12.72 -6.29
CA SER A 644 -5.95 13.42 -6.68
C SER A 644 -5.87 14.92 -6.42
N VAL A 645 -5.13 15.35 -5.38
CA VAL A 645 -4.80 16.77 -5.15
C VAL A 645 -3.93 17.30 -6.30
N GLU A 646 -2.96 16.52 -6.77
CA GLU A 646 -2.14 16.81 -7.96
C GLU A 646 -2.89 16.64 -9.31
N GLY A 647 -4.22 16.62 -9.31
CA GLY A 647 -5.05 16.56 -10.53
C GLY A 647 -5.16 15.18 -11.19
N ALA A 648 -4.65 14.11 -10.60
CA ALA A 648 -4.83 12.76 -11.14
C ALA A 648 -6.28 12.28 -10.94
N GLY A 649 -6.91 11.80 -12.02
CA GLY A 649 -8.26 11.22 -11.94
C GLY A 649 -8.32 9.85 -11.23
N PRO A 650 -9.51 9.36 -10.88
CA PRO A 650 -9.68 8.05 -10.26
C PRO A 650 -9.21 6.93 -11.20
N GLY A 651 -8.34 6.05 -10.72
CA GLY A 651 -7.79 4.94 -11.49
C GLY A 651 -8.19 3.54 -10.97
N PRO A 652 -7.64 2.48 -11.58
CA PRO A 652 -7.90 1.09 -11.20
C PRO A 652 -7.22 0.66 -9.88
N GLU A 653 -6.56 1.55 -9.14
CA GLU A 653 -5.79 1.25 -7.92
C GLU A 653 -6.66 0.70 -6.78
N GLY A 654 -7.98 0.95 -6.81
CA GLY A 654 -8.93 0.34 -5.88
C GLY A 654 -8.89 -1.20 -5.87
N ASN A 655 -8.44 -1.82 -6.95
CA ASN A 655 -8.26 -3.28 -6.99
C ASN A 655 -7.09 -3.75 -6.12
N VAL A 656 -6.02 -2.95 -6.02
CA VAL A 656 -4.88 -3.24 -5.14
C VAL A 656 -5.31 -3.22 -3.69
N THR A 657 -5.98 -2.13 -3.26
CA THR A 657 -6.43 -2.01 -1.86
C THR A 657 -7.49 -3.04 -1.50
N LYS A 658 -8.44 -3.35 -2.41
CA LYS A 658 -9.43 -4.42 -2.19
C LYS A 658 -8.77 -5.78 -1.98
N LEU A 659 -7.83 -6.16 -2.85
CA LEU A 659 -7.14 -7.45 -2.75
C LEU A 659 -6.40 -7.57 -1.43
N LYS A 660 -5.61 -6.55 -1.07
CA LYS A 660 -4.87 -6.50 0.19
C LYS A 660 -5.80 -6.57 1.40
N LEU A 661 -6.90 -5.82 1.40
CA LEU A 661 -7.84 -5.81 2.51
C LEU A 661 -8.40 -7.22 2.77
N ALA A 662 -8.80 -7.93 1.71
CA ALA A 662 -9.32 -9.28 1.84
C ALA A 662 -8.30 -10.27 2.45
N GLU A 663 -7.04 -10.19 2.05
CA GLU A 663 -5.97 -11.05 2.56
C GLU A 663 -5.56 -10.67 3.99
N HIS A 664 -5.48 -9.38 4.27
CA HIS A 664 -5.18 -8.84 5.58
C HIS A 664 -6.22 -9.27 6.63
N MET A 665 -7.51 -9.23 6.28
CA MET A 665 -8.58 -9.69 7.16
C MET A 665 -8.50 -11.18 7.49
N VAL A 666 -8.13 -12.01 6.50
CA VAL A 666 -7.92 -13.44 6.71
C VAL A 666 -6.73 -13.68 7.65
N GLU A 667 -5.65 -12.93 7.48
CA GLU A 667 -4.45 -13.07 8.30
C GLU A 667 -4.68 -12.62 9.75
N GLY A 668 -5.33 -11.48 9.96
CA GLY A 668 -5.65 -10.98 11.31
C GLY A 668 -6.52 -11.97 12.08
N ALA A 669 -7.53 -12.55 11.44
CA ALA A 669 -8.36 -13.59 12.05
C ALA A 669 -7.56 -14.87 12.38
N ALA A 670 -6.61 -15.25 11.52
CA ALA A 670 -5.75 -16.41 11.76
C ALA A 670 -4.76 -16.17 12.92
N ILE A 671 -4.18 -14.98 13.02
CA ILE A 671 -3.31 -14.59 14.13
C ILE A 671 -4.11 -14.59 15.44
N MET A 672 -5.29 -13.94 15.47
CA MET A 672 -6.14 -13.90 16.66
C MET A 672 -6.51 -15.30 17.14
N ALA A 673 -6.90 -16.19 16.22
CA ALA A 673 -7.22 -17.58 16.54
C ALA A 673 -6.00 -18.33 17.10
N ALA A 674 -4.81 -18.13 16.53
CA ALA A 674 -3.59 -18.75 17.03
C ALA A 674 -3.21 -18.26 18.44
N LEU A 675 -3.32 -16.96 18.71
CA LEU A 675 -3.03 -16.37 20.02
C LEU A 675 -4.06 -16.79 21.09
N LEU A 676 -5.33 -16.97 20.74
CA LEU A 676 -6.35 -17.47 21.67
C LEU A 676 -6.28 -19.00 21.85
N GLY A 677 -5.69 -19.72 20.90
CA GLY A 677 -5.37 -21.14 21.04
C GLY A 677 -6.61 -21.99 21.37
N PRO A 678 -6.58 -22.81 22.44
CA PRO A 678 -7.71 -23.68 22.81
C PRO A 678 -9.05 -22.97 23.05
N GLU A 679 -9.05 -21.67 23.39
CA GLU A 679 -10.28 -20.89 23.57
C GLU A 679 -11.15 -20.88 22.31
N VAL A 680 -10.56 -21.03 21.12
CA VAL A 680 -11.28 -21.10 19.84
C VAL A 680 -12.23 -22.32 19.78
N ALA A 681 -12.08 -23.31 20.66
CA ALA A 681 -13.04 -24.41 20.78
C ALA A 681 -14.39 -24.00 21.39
N LEU A 682 -14.49 -22.81 22.00
CA LEU A 682 -15.66 -22.31 22.70
C LEU A 682 -16.44 -21.30 21.84
N THR A 683 -17.77 -21.27 22.03
CA THR A 683 -18.69 -20.36 21.32
C THR A 683 -19.16 -19.19 22.19
N ASP A 684 -18.54 -19.01 23.36
CA ASP A 684 -18.65 -17.83 24.22
C ASP A 684 -17.26 -17.18 24.44
N GLY A 685 -17.24 -16.03 25.13
CA GLY A 685 -16.00 -15.32 25.44
C GLY A 685 -15.19 -14.86 24.21
N ALA A 686 -13.87 -14.79 24.38
CA ALA A 686 -12.94 -14.36 23.34
C ALA A 686 -12.83 -15.36 22.17
N GLY A 687 -12.98 -16.66 22.46
CA GLY A 687 -12.99 -17.73 21.45
C GLY A 687 -14.10 -17.57 20.42
N ALA A 688 -15.30 -17.17 20.86
CA ALA A 688 -16.44 -16.91 19.98
C ALA A 688 -16.17 -15.84 18.93
N LEU A 689 -15.51 -14.74 19.34
CA LEU A 689 -15.16 -13.65 18.44
C LEU A 689 -14.15 -14.13 17.40
N ALA A 690 -13.06 -14.76 17.82
CA ALA A 690 -12.04 -15.27 16.90
C ALA A 690 -12.60 -16.31 15.92
N GLY A 691 -13.43 -17.24 16.38
CA GLY A 691 -14.12 -18.20 15.51
C GLY A 691 -15.02 -17.50 14.48
N ARG A 692 -15.77 -16.47 14.89
CA ARG A 692 -16.63 -15.68 13.99
C ARG A 692 -15.82 -14.91 12.96
N LEU A 693 -14.73 -14.25 13.36
CA LEU A 693 -13.85 -13.52 12.44
C LEU A 693 -13.16 -14.47 11.45
N MET A 694 -12.66 -15.63 11.91
CA MET A 694 -12.00 -16.63 11.07
C MET A 694 -12.93 -17.16 9.97
N MET A 695 -14.20 -17.41 10.30
CA MET A 695 -15.21 -17.81 9.32
C MET A 695 -15.62 -16.63 8.43
N GLY A 696 -15.92 -15.46 9.02
CA GLY A 696 -16.41 -14.28 8.31
C GLY A 696 -15.40 -13.70 7.31
N ALA A 697 -14.11 -13.65 7.65
CA ALA A 697 -13.05 -13.11 6.81
C ALA A 697 -12.95 -13.81 5.44
N ARG A 698 -13.34 -15.09 5.34
CA ARG A 698 -13.38 -15.83 4.07
C ARG A 698 -14.34 -15.22 3.06
N GLY A 699 -15.42 -14.58 3.52
CA GLY A 699 -16.37 -13.89 2.66
C GLY A 699 -15.72 -12.73 1.89
N MET A 700 -14.74 -12.03 2.47
CA MET A 700 -14.13 -10.85 1.85
C MET A 700 -13.19 -11.17 0.68
N ALA A 701 -12.62 -12.36 0.66
CA ALA A 701 -11.87 -12.87 -0.50
C ALA A 701 -12.78 -13.19 -1.70
N ILE A 702 -14.10 -13.27 -1.49
CA ILE A 702 -15.10 -13.66 -2.50
C ILE A 702 -15.97 -12.46 -2.91
N ALA A 703 -16.46 -11.70 -1.92
CA ALA A 703 -17.34 -10.56 -2.10
C ALA A 703 -16.63 -9.39 -2.81
N GLY A 704 -17.40 -8.56 -3.53
CA GLY A 704 -16.86 -7.46 -4.34
C GLY A 704 -15.97 -7.91 -5.51
N GLY A 705 -16.12 -9.16 -5.95
CA GLY A 705 -15.29 -9.85 -6.95
C GLY A 705 -14.17 -10.66 -6.29
N THR A 706 -13.98 -11.92 -6.69
CA THR A 706 -13.02 -12.80 -6.02
C THR A 706 -11.59 -12.27 -6.15
N SER A 707 -10.70 -12.63 -5.22
CA SER A 707 -9.29 -12.24 -5.26
C SER A 707 -8.61 -12.63 -6.58
N GLU A 708 -9.00 -13.73 -7.23
CA GLU A 708 -8.53 -14.14 -8.55
C GLU A 708 -9.00 -13.19 -9.66
N VAL A 709 -10.28 -12.79 -9.64
CA VAL A 709 -10.80 -11.80 -10.58
C VAL A 709 -10.14 -10.44 -10.36
N THR A 710 -9.90 -10.05 -9.11
CA THR A 710 -9.16 -8.82 -8.78
C THR A 710 -7.73 -8.86 -9.32
N ARG A 711 -7.02 -9.98 -9.21
CA ARG A 711 -5.69 -10.17 -9.83
C ARG A 711 -5.72 -10.06 -11.35
N ASN A 712 -6.73 -10.64 -12.00
CA ASN A 712 -6.92 -10.46 -13.45
C ASN A 712 -7.15 -8.99 -13.80
N GLN A 713 -7.97 -8.27 -13.03
CA GLN A 713 -8.20 -6.84 -13.26
C GLN A 713 -6.93 -5.99 -13.06
N ILE A 714 -6.11 -6.30 -12.05
CA ILE A 714 -4.82 -5.66 -11.84
C ILE A 714 -3.90 -5.91 -13.05
N ALA A 715 -3.73 -7.17 -13.44
CA ALA A 715 -2.89 -7.54 -14.58
C ALA A 715 -3.34 -6.88 -15.90
N GLU A 716 -4.65 -6.81 -16.15
CA GLU A 716 -5.19 -6.30 -17.42
C GLU A 716 -5.30 -4.78 -17.45
N ARG A 717 -5.73 -4.15 -16.35
CA ARG A 717 -6.02 -2.70 -16.33
C ARG A 717 -4.86 -1.85 -15.85
N ILE A 718 -3.99 -2.39 -15.00
CA ILE A 718 -2.80 -1.68 -14.50
C ILE A 718 -1.57 -2.10 -15.31
N LEU A 719 -1.32 -3.41 -15.42
CA LEU A 719 -0.11 -3.92 -16.10
C LEU A 719 -0.30 -4.05 -17.63
N GLY A 720 -1.51 -3.83 -18.16
CA GLY A 720 -1.80 -3.88 -19.59
C GLY A 720 -1.64 -5.27 -20.22
N MET A 721 -1.71 -6.34 -19.43
CA MET A 721 -1.64 -7.71 -19.94
C MET A 721 -2.93 -8.07 -20.73
N PRO A 722 -2.84 -8.88 -21.80
CA PRO A 722 -4.01 -9.26 -22.61
C PRO A 722 -5.00 -10.11 -21.81
N ARG A 723 -6.29 -10.01 -22.14
CA ARG A 723 -7.34 -10.89 -21.60
C ARG A 723 -7.08 -12.36 -21.96
N ASP A 724 -7.52 -13.27 -21.08
CA ASP A 724 -7.54 -14.69 -21.45
C ASP A 724 -8.62 -14.87 -22.52
N PRO A 725 -8.29 -15.40 -23.72
CA PRO A 725 -9.31 -15.70 -24.71
C PRO A 725 -10.26 -16.75 -24.14
N LEU A 726 -11.54 -16.39 -24.01
CA LEU A 726 -12.59 -17.38 -23.77
C LEU A 726 -12.52 -18.38 -24.93
N ILE A 727 -12.48 -19.68 -24.60
CA ILE A 727 -12.62 -20.73 -25.62
C ILE A 727 -14.03 -20.55 -26.18
N ASN A 728 -14.13 -20.12 -27.43
CA ASN A 728 -15.39 -20.03 -28.17
C ASN A 728 -15.96 -21.42 -28.44
#